data_AF-F9GQ53-F1
#
_entry.id   AF-F9GQ53-F1
#
_cell.length_a   1.000
_cell.length_b   1.000
_cell.length_c   1.000
_cell.angle_alpha   90.00
_cell.angle_beta   90.00
_cell.angle_gamma   90.00
#
_symmetry.space_group_name_H-M   'P 1'
#
loop_
_entity.id
_entity.type
_entity.pdbx_description
1 polymer ?
#
loop_
_entity_poly.entity_id
_entity_poly.type
_entity_poly.pdbx_seq_one_letter_code
_entity_poly.pdbx_strand_id
1 'polypeptide(L)'
;MGGGTQGPTLTKSGGSIAIGSHSKLTESEHSYVLGSNATVTNSNYSSAIGINTVLNKSDYTFIGGAGANATNSNNSVALGLRATAENSADSFVSGTFSKSINSHNSTTIGSYSNINNSIQSTTIGSYSNINNSNFSLSAGAQSKVENSKNSVALGVLATAKSSENSFVGGILANVSNSSRSITIGSNSKLANSIQGSAIGNEVIVNNSGWSVSIGSKSNLDKSEQGVAIGYASTVNNSSSSLAAGTLSKIENSTSSVAIGSSATTKDSGWSIAAGSNSNVTKSEQGIATGYASTVNNSKFSLASGAQSKIENSENSVALGVKASSENSSGSFVGGAFSKVNNSKNSVTLGITASTENSENSFAGGAFTKITSSNNSVTVGSGSKIINSEQGIGIGHDSSVKYSNYALAAGARSEIENSENSVALGVKTNAKNSNGSFVSGEFANADNSSHSVVVGSKSNVTNSNESVGIGRESTLNNSYYSVAVGSKSNVTDSDGSIGIGLKSTINNSIYALSIGSNSKIENSVNGVALGVNTISKNSNGSFVGGEFAKVENSRGAIVVGSQAKAENAIGGIALGHFASVSVSNGVALGSSSVSNVDKLQIGYGLEANSEIKNKIDTFKKAEQQLLVTLNAAEEEYKTKDKAYEQASDEHRATAKAERDVAKANYETKQTELKEKRKEISTWLSTAAAVSLGNEDEGITRQLNNLAAGTKDTDAVNVAQLKAIEAKVASGGVDAARQFNEVNTKLTEHTSQLDSQKEQLQSQNNRLNTVETDVNRHQQAINQVNTELTKHSTRLNTVESDVNRHQVEINQVNTKLMEHQTQFEKVDNQFRQLDKRLNKMTAEYRSGIAGSNAMAGVPTVQAAGESIFGLGVGSFKGESAVAAGYSTALKKGKVVVKFNASINSRGDIGTSGGVGWKW
;
A
#
# COMPACT_ATOMS: atom_id res chain seq x y z
N MET A 1 -80.28 61.72 -88.15
CA MET A 1 -81.65 61.61 -87.60
C MET A 1 -81.55 61.47 -86.09
N GLY A 2 -82.25 62.33 -85.35
CA GLY A 2 -82.61 62.15 -83.94
C GLY A 2 -81.46 62.08 -82.92
N GLY A 3 -81.08 63.22 -82.34
CA GLY A 3 -80.20 63.26 -81.18
C GLY A 3 -79.86 64.69 -80.79
N GLY A 4 -80.86 65.47 -80.36
CA GLY A 4 -80.61 66.78 -79.75
C GLY A 4 -79.73 66.58 -78.53
N THR A 5 -78.55 67.19 -78.55
CA THR A 5 -77.67 67.26 -77.38
C THR A 5 -78.41 68.07 -76.30
N GLN A 6 -79.00 67.41 -75.29
CA GLN A 6 -79.53 68.14 -74.13
C GLN A 6 -78.37 68.90 -73.47
N GLY A 7 -78.54 70.21 -73.35
CA GLY A 7 -77.61 71.08 -72.64
C GLY A 7 -77.57 70.80 -71.14
N PRO A 8 -76.60 71.38 -70.42
CA PRO A 8 -76.47 71.21 -68.97
C PRO A 8 -77.75 71.60 -68.22
N THR A 9 -78.12 70.83 -67.20
CA THR A 9 -79.31 71.08 -66.36
C THR A 9 -78.89 71.52 -64.96
N LEU A 10 -79.23 72.76 -64.56
CA LEU A 10 -79.04 73.27 -63.20
C LEU A 10 -80.39 73.42 -62.49
N THR A 11 -80.51 72.91 -61.27
CA THR A 11 -81.78 72.94 -60.51
C THR A 11 -81.52 73.17 -59.02
N LYS A 12 -81.95 74.33 -58.48
CA LYS A 12 -81.74 74.75 -57.07
C LYS A 12 -80.28 74.67 -56.61
N SER A 13 -79.39 75.45 -57.22
CA SER A 13 -77.95 75.27 -57.03
C SER A 13 -77.18 76.58 -57.24
N GLY A 14 -77.06 77.39 -56.17
CA GLY A 14 -76.42 78.71 -56.20
C GLY A 14 -74.89 78.64 -56.34
N GLY A 15 -74.27 79.64 -56.97
CA GLY A 15 -72.80 79.73 -57.09
C GLY A 15 -72.11 78.60 -57.87
N SER A 16 -72.86 77.89 -58.73
CA SER A 16 -72.46 76.62 -59.34
C SER A 16 -72.36 76.70 -60.87
N ILE A 17 -71.53 75.85 -61.49
CA ILE A 17 -71.28 75.85 -62.94
C ILE A 17 -71.43 74.43 -63.49
N ALA A 18 -72.18 74.25 -64.60
CA ALA A 18 -72.26 72.97 -65.31
C ALA A 18 -71.97 73.16 -66.81
N ILE A 19 -70.99 72.41 -67.34
CA ILE A 19 -70.48 72.54 -68.71
C ILE A 19 -70.31 71.12 -69.31
N GLY A 20 -71.00 70.81 -70.41
CA GLY A 20 -70.94 69.51 -71.10
C GLY A 20 -72.33 68.99 -71.52
N SER A 21 -72.37 68.00 -72.41
CA SER A 21 -73.63 67.39 -72.87
C SER A 21 -74.24 66.46 -71.83
N HIS A 22 -75.54 66.58 -71.53
CA HIS A 22 -76.26 65.78 -70.51
C HIS A 22 -75.71 65.88 -69.07
N SER A 23 -74.91 66.90 -68.74
CA SER A 23 -74.47 67.12 -67.37
C SER A 23 -75.59 67.68 -66.49
N LYS A 24 -75.68 67.25 -65.22
CA LYS A 24 -76.77 67.61 -64.31
C LYS A 24 -76.24 68.04 -62.94
N LEU A 25 -76.70 69.18 -62.46
CA LEU A 25 -76.35 69.72 -61.15
C LEU A 25 -77.66 70.10 -60.42
N THR A 26 -77.93 69.46 -59.28
CA THR A 26 -79.22 69.55 -58.59
C THR A 26 -79.04 69.65 -57.07
N GLU A 27 -79.72 70.59 -56.41
CA GLU A 27 -79.72 70.77 -54.94
C GLU A 27 -78.30 70.85 -54.33
N SER A 28 -77.39 71.54 -55.01
CA SER A 28 -75.94 71.56 -54.71
C SER A 28 -75.40 72.98 -54.85
N GLU A 29 -74.91 73.61 -53.78
CA GLU A 29 -74.39 74.98 -53.82
C GLU A 29 -72.86 75.02 -54.00
N HIS A 30 -72.36 76.10 -54.62
CA HIS A 30 -70.93 76.36 -54.87
C HIS A 30 -70.17 75.19 -55.52
N SER A 31 -70.83 74.50 -56.45
CA SER A 31 -70.37 73.22 -57.01
C SER A 31 -70.19 73.25 -58.53
N TYR A 32 -69.32 72.38 -59.06
CA TYR A 32 -68.88 72.43 -60.45
C TYR A 32 -69.04 71.09 -61.15
N VAL A 33 -69.63 71.08 -62.34
CA VAL A 33 -69.70 69.91 -63.23
C VAL A 33 -69.06 70.26 -64.57
N LEU A 34 -68.05 69.50 -65.00
CA LEU A 34 -67.41 69.67 -66.29
C LEU A 34 -67.23 68.33 -67.03
N GLY A 35 -68.00 68.09 -68.09
CA GLY A 35 -67.91 66.91 -68.97
C GLY A 35 -69.26 66.28 -69.29
N SER A 36 -69.27 65.20 -70.10
CA SER A 36 -70.50 64.62 -70.66
C SER A 36 -71.17 63.62 -69.69
N ASN A 37 -72.48 63.76 -69.48
CA ASN A 37 -73.29 62.89 -68.60
C ASN A 37 -72.78 62.82 -67.14
N ALA A 38 -72.16 63.89 -66.68
CA ALA A 38 -71.66 64.06 -65.31
C ALA A 38 -72.76 64.62 -64.39
N THR A 39 -72.87 64.13 -63.16
CA THR A 39 -73.96 64.45 -62.22
C THR A 39 -73.42 64.91 -60.88
N VAL A 40 -73.92 66.02 -60.34
CA VAL A 40 -73.74 66.46 -58.95
C VAL A 40 -75.12 66.69 -58.32
N THR A 41 -75.37 66.09 -57.17
CA THR A 41 -76.70 66.04 -56.54
C THR A 41 -76.57 66.14 -55.02
N ASN A 42 -77.35 67.01 -54.36
CA ASN A 42 -77.33 67.15 -52.89
C ASN A 42 -75.94 67.31 -52.28
N SER A 43 -75.05 68.08 -52.90
CA SER A 43 -73.62 68.11 -52.55
C SER A 43 -73.06 69.52 -52.70
N ASN A 44 -72.63 70.13 -51.61
CA ASN A 44 -72.15 71.51 -51.58
C ASN A 44 -70.63 71.56 -51.69
N TYR A 45 -70.09 72.66 -52.24
CA TYR A 45 -68.65 72.90 -52.39
C TYR A 45 -67.89 71.76 -53.09
N SER A 46 -68.52 71.13 -54.09
CA SER A 46 -68.05 69.88 -54.67
C SER A 46 -67.88 69.98 -56.18
N SER A 47 -66.99 69.17 -56.76
CA SER A 47 -66.80 69.20 -58.22
C SER A 47 -66.74 67.80 -58.83
N ALA A 48 -67.34 67.66 -60.01
CA ALA A 48 -67.30 66.45 -60.83
C ALA A 48 -66.81 66.76 -62.25
N ILE A 49 -65.68 66.21 -62.64
CA ILE A 49 -65.02 66.52 -63.92
C ILE A 49 -64.73 65.26 -64.73
N GLY A 50 -65.42 65.02 -65.85
CA GLY A 50 -65.22 63.86 -66.71
C GLY A 50 -66.48 63.34 -67.40
N ILE A 51 -66.47 62.08 -67.83
CA ILE A 51 -67.59 61.46 -68.56
C ILE A 51 -68.30 60.46 -67.64
N ASN A 52 -69.63 60.50 -67.53
CA ASN A 52 -70.43 59.59 -66.67
C ASN A 52 -70.06 59.64 -65.17
N THR A 53 -69.57 60.77 -64.66
CA THR A 53 -69.25 60.90 -63.23
C THR A 53 -70.50 61.13 -62.40
N VAL A 54 -70.55 60.61 -61.17
CA VAL A 54 -71.71 60.75 -60.27
C VAL A 54 -71.27 61.22 -58.89
N LEU A 55 -71.79 62.35 -58.43
CA LEU A 55 -71.54 62.90 -57.10
C LEU A 55 -72.90 63.11 -56.42
N ASN A 56 -73.13 62.46 -55.28
CA ASN A 56 -74.43 62.46 -54.62
C ASN A 56 -74.28 62.50 -53.10
N LYS A 57 -74.98 63.40 -52.40
CA LYS A 57 -74.94 63.54 -50.92
C LYS A 57 -73.51 63.66 -50.34
N SER A 58 -72.60 64.37 -51.01
CA SER A 58 -71.16 64.35 -50.69
C SER A 58 -70.59 65.77 -50.71
N ASP A 59 -70.49 66.41 -49.56
CA ASP A 59 -70.00 67.80 -49.44
C ASP A 59 -68.46 67.88 -49.49
N TYR A 60 -67.91 69.02 -49.92
CA TYR A 60 -66.46 69.28 -50.03
C TYR A 60 -65.68 68.21 -50.81
N THR A 61 -66.29 67.66 -51.86
CA THR A 61 -65.80 66.45 -52.52
C THR A 61 -65.45 66.68 -53.97
N PHE A 62 -64.35 66.08 -54.42
CA PHE A 62 -63.85 66.22 -55.78
C PHE A 62 -63.80 64.87 -56.49
N ILE A 63 -64.50 64.72 -57.61
CA ILE A 63 -64.38 63.54 -58.46
C ILE A 63 -63.95 63.90 -59.88
N GLY A 64 -63.17 63.02 -60.52
CA GLY A 64 -62.85 63.22 -61.92
C GLY A 64 -62.29 62.01 -62.66
N GLY A 65 -62.48 61.99 -63.98
CA GLY A 65 -62.21 60.83 -64.86
C GLY A 65 -63.48 60.23 -65.44
N ALA A 66 -63.37 59.11 -66.18
CA ALA A 66 -64.54 58.46 -66.76
C ALA A 66 -65.21 57.51 -65.76
N GLY A 67 -66.48 57.71 -65.43
CA GLY A 67 -67.26 56.84 -64.54
C GLY A 67 -66.91 56.94 -63.06
N ALA A 68 -66.16 57.97 -62.63
CA ALA A 68 -65.84 58.18 -61.22
C ALA A 68 -67.10 58.50 -60.40
N ASN A 69 -67.18 58.02 -59.16
CA ASN A 69 -68.38 58.13 -58.32
C ASN A 69 -68.02 58.55 -56.89
N ALA A 70 -68.81 59.46 -56.30
CA ALA A 70 -68.83 59.73 -54.88
C ALA A 70 -70.27 59.76 -54.36
N THR A 71 -70.62 58.89 -53.41
CA THR A 71 -71.98 58.84 -52.82
C THR A 71 -71.88 58.85 -51.30
N ASN A 72 -72.62 59.75 -50.63
CA ASN A 72 -72.61 59.90 -49.16
C ASN A 72 -71.19 60.02 -48.57
N SER A 73 -70.30 60.75 -49.24
CA SER A 73 -68.86 60.72 -48.96
C SER A 73 -68.28 62.13 -48.87
N ASN A 74 -68.18 62.68 -47.65
CA ASN A 74 -67.77 64.06 -47.45
C ASN A 74 -66.25 64.24 -47.41
N ASN A 75 -65.76 65.44 -47.76
CA ASN A 75 -64.35 65.82 -47.73
C ASN A 75 -63.43 64.82 -48.45
N SER A 76 -63.88 64.29 -49.59
CA SER A 76 -63.24 63.17 -50.25
C SER A 76 -62.81 63.50 -51.69
N VAL A 77 -61.91 62.69 -52.24
CA VAL A 77 -61.41 62.83 -53.60
C VAL A 77 -61.51 61.48 -54.31
N ALA A 78 -62.04 61.41 -55.53
CA ALA A 78 -62.06 60.20 -56.35
C ALA A 78 -61.65 60.48 -57.80
N LEU A 79 -60.43 60.09 -58.18
CA LEU A 79 -59.78 60.49 -59.43
C LEU A 79 -59.31 59.32 -60.28
N GLY A 80 -59.88 59.14 -61.47
CA GLY A 80 -59.48 58.14 -62.46
C GLY A 80 -60.66 57.41 -63.09
N LEU A 81 -60.39 56.39 -63.91
CA LEU A 81 -61.43 55.58 -64.55
C LEU A 81 -62.17 54.76 -63.50
N ARG A 82 -63.45 55.04 -63.24
CA ARG A 82 -64.30 54.35 -62.25
C ARG A 82 -63.75 54.32 -60.82
N ALA A 83 -63.01 55.35 -60.43
CA ALA A 83 -62.64 55.57 -59.03
C ALA A 83 -63.91 55.86 -58.20
N THR A 84 -64.10 55.18 -57.07
CA THR A 84 -65.33 55.28 -56.26
C THR A 84 -65.05 55.60 -54.79
N ALA A 85 -65.72 56.60 -54.23
CA ALA A 85 -65.84 56.82 -52.79
C ALA A 85 -67.32 56.65 -52.38
N GLU A 86 -67.64 55.74 -51.47
CA GLU A 86 -69.02 55.48 -51.07
C GLU A 86 -69.12 55.38 -49.54
N ASN A 87 -70.07 56.11 -48.93
CA ASN A 87 -70.22 56.20 -47.47
C ASN A 87 -68.89 56.47 -46.74
N SER A 88 -68.01 57.27 -47.33
CA SER A 88 -66.63 57.43 -46.87
C SER A 88 -66.29 58.89 -46.62
N ALA A 89 -65.73 59.23 -45.46
CA ALA A 89 -65.30 60.60 -45.18
C ALA A 89 -63.78 60.73 -45.21
N ASP A 90 -63.27 61.92 -45.53
CA ASP A 90 -61.84 62.25 -45.51
C ASP A 90 -61.00 61.26 -46.35
N SER A 91 -61.54 60.79 -47.47
CA SER A 91 -60.95 59.68 -48.23
C SER A 91 -60.42 60.11 -49.58
N PHE A 92 -59.21 59.68 -49.93
CA PHE A 92 -58.57 59.95 -51.20
C PHE A 92 -58.49 58.67 -52.04
N VAL A 93 -59.17 58.63 -53.17
CA VAL A 93 -59.21 57.50 -54.11
C VAL A 93 -58.63 57.94 -55.44
N SER A 94 -57.63 57.24 -55.95
CA SER A 94 -56.99 57.57 -57.23
C SER A 94 -56.61 56.33 -58.03
N GLY A 95 -56.85 56.37 -59.35
CA GLY A 95 -56.51 55.35 -60.33
C GLY A 95 -57.73 54.62 -60.93
N THR A 96 -57.52 53.40 -61.43
CA THR A 96 -58.47 52.72 -62.32
C THR A 96 -59.24 51.63 -61.58
N PHE A 97 -60.57 51.72 -61.51
CA PHE A 97 -61.50 50.82 -60.79
C PHE A 97 -61.23 50.68 -59.27
N SER A 98 -60.56 51.66 -58.67
CA SER A 98 -60.24 51.64 -57.25
C SER A 98 -61.38 52.20 -56.40
N LYS A 99 -61.58 51.66 -55.19
CA LYS A 99 -62.73 52.00 -54.34
C LYS A 99 -62.36 52.28 -52.88
N SER A 100 -63.11 53.17 -52.25
CA SER A 100 -63.20 53.30 -50.80
C SER A 100 -64.68 53.24 -50.41
N ILE A 101 -65.08 52.25 -49.61
CA ILE A 101 -66.49 52.02 -49.25
C ILE A 101 -66.61 51.91 -47.73
N ASN A 102 -67.57 52.62 -47.12
CA ASN A 102 -67.80 52.68 -45.67
C ASN A 102 -66.50 52.95 -44.88
N SER A 103 -65.60 53.79 -45.39
CA SER A 103 -64.25 53.92 -44.87
C SER A 103 -63.88 55.38 -44.61
N HIS A 104 -63.14 55.66 -43.54
CA HIS A 104 -62.93 57.02 -43.06
C HIS A 104 -61.44 57.33 -42.91
N ASN A 105 -61.03 58.55 -43.30
CA ASN A 105 -59.63 58.98 -43.26
C ASN A 105 -58.71 57.97 -43.98
N SER A 106 -59.03 57.68 -45.24
CA SER A 106 -58.42 56.56 -45.97
C SER A 106 -57.81 56.98 -47.30
N THR A 107 -56.80 56.27 -47.77
CA THR A 107 -56.11 56.60 -49.03
C THR A 107 -56.01 55.35 -49.91
N THR A 108 -56.61 55.35 -51.07
CA THR A 108 -56.59 54.25 -52.05
C THR A 108 -55.99 54.73 -53.36
N ILE A 109 -54.82 54.22 -53.74
CA ILE A 109 -54.11 54.65 -54.96
C ILE A 109 -53.76 53.42 -55.82
N GLY A 110 -54.04 53.47 -57.12
CA GLY A 110 -53.62 52.48 -58.11
C GLY A 110 -54.79 51.82 -58.85
N SER A 111 -54.67 50.55 -59.23
CA SER A 111 -55.63 49.89 -60.13
C SER A 111 -56.32 48.70 -59.47
N TYR A 112 -57.66 48.67 -59.47
CA TYR A 112 -58.51 47.64 -58.84
C TYR A 112 -58.27 47.49 -57.32
N SER A 113 -57.78 48.53 -56.67
CA SER A 113 -57.43 48.51 -55.25
C SER A 113 -58.60 49.02 -54.40
N ASN A 114 -58.87 48.40 -53.25
CA ASN A 114 -60.08 48.70 -52.46
C ASN A 114 -59.81 48.83 -50.96
N ILE A 115 -60.50 49.78 -50.31
CA ILE A 115 -60.63 49.87 -48.85
C ILE A 115 -62.11 49.74 -48.50
N ASN A 116 -62.48 48.79 -47.64
CA ASN A 116 -63.86 48.55 -47.22
C ASN A 116 -63.99 48.46 -45.69
N ASN A 117 -65.00 49.13 -45.11
CA ASN A 117 -65.32 49.12 -43.67
C ASN A 117 -64.09 49.36 -42.77
N SER A 118 -63.29 50.38 -43.08
CA SER A 118 -61.95 50.56 -42.50
C SER A 118 -61.66 52.02 -42.18
N ILE A 119 -60.85 52.28 -41.15
CA ILE A 119 -60.52 53.64 -40.68
C ILE A 119 -59.00 53.84 -40.70
N GLN A 120 -58.54 55.05 -41.05
CA GLN A 120 -57.12 55.42 -41.02
C GLN A 120 -56.23 54.43 -41.76
N SER A 121 -56.64 54.05 -42.98
CA SER A 121 -56.01 52.96 -43.72
C SER A 121 -55.61 53.38 -45.12
N THR A 122 -54.52 52.81 -45.62
CA THR A 122 -53.91 53.19 -46.89
C THR A 122 -53.67 51.98 -47.76
N THR A 123 -54.07 52.06 -49.02
CA THR A 123 -53.84 51.03 -50.04
C THR A 123 -53.14 51.64 -51.24
N ILE A 124 -52.03 51.06 -51.70
CA ILE A 124 -51.25 51.59 -52.84
C ILE A 124 -50.80 50.45 -53.75
N GLY A 125 -51.23 50.43 -55.02
CA GLY A 125 -50.76 49.48 -56.02
C GLY A 125 -51.88 48.84 -56.85
N SER A 126 -51.71 47.58 -57.25
CA SER A 126 -52.65 46.90 -58.15
C SER A 126 -53.33 45.72 -57.46
N TYR A 127 -54.67 45.68 -57.46
CA TYR A 127 -55.48 44.68 -56.77
C TYR A 127 -55.21 44.57 -55.26
N SER A 128 -54.70 45.63 -54.64
CA SER A 128 -54.43 45.66 -53.21
C SER A 128 -55.72 45.93 -52.43
N ASN A 129 -55.94 45.25 -51.32
CA ASN A 129 -57.19 45.37 -50.57
C ASN A 129 -56.99 45.52 -49.06
N ILE A 130 -57.82 46.35 -48.43
CA ILE A 130 -58.01 46.42 -46.98
C ILE A 130 -59.50 46.23 -46.68
N ASN A 131 -59.86 45.23 -45.87
CA ASN A 131 -61.24 44.92 -45.51
C ASN A 131 -61.40 44.79 -43.99
N ASN A 132 -62.40 45.45 -43.41
CA ASN A 132 -62.70 45.40 -41.97
C ASN A 132 -61.45 45.61 -41.10
N SER A 133 -60.57 46.53 -41.46
CA SER A 133 -59.26 46.67 -40.82
C SER A 133 -58.89 48.11 -40.58
N ASN A 134 -58.43 48.43 -39.37
CA ASN A 134 -58.16 49.82 -38.96
C ASN A 134 -56.66 50.08 -38.83
N PHE A 135 -56.22 51.32 -39.04
CA PHE A 135 -54.82 51.76 -38.91
C PHE A 135 -53.85 50.94 -39.76
N SER A 136 -54.25 50.54 -40.97
CA SER A 136 -53.55 49.50 -41.74
C SER A 136 -53.03 49.97 -43.09
N LEU A 137 -51.99 49.32 -43.59
CA LEU A 137 -51.36 49.62 -44.88
C LEU A 137 -51.27 48.36 -45.75
N SER A 138 -51.75 48.44 -46.98
CA SER A 138 -51.62 47.39 -48.00
C SER A 138 -50.99 47.97 -49.25
N ALA A 139 -49.74 47.64 -49.56
CA ALA A 139 -49.08 48.17 -50.74
C ALA A 139 -48.38 47.11 -51.59
N GLY A 140 -48.55 47.16 -52.91
CA GLY A 140 -47.94 46.25 -53.86
C GLY A 140 -48.92 45.68 -54.88
N ALA A 141 -48.76 44.40 -55.25
CA ALA A 141 -49.64 43.74 -56.20
C ALA A 141 -50.41 42.61 -55.49
N GLN A 142 -51.73 42.66 -55.49
CA GLN A 142 -52.60 41.69 -54.81
C GLN A 142 -52.32 41.57 -53.30
N SER A 143 -51.77 42.61 -52.67
CA SER A 143 -51.54 42.65 -51.22
C SER A 143 -52.86 42.79 -50.45
N LYS A 144 -52.93 42.24 -49.23
CA LYS A 144 -54.19 42.14 -48.49
C LYS A 144 -54.02 42.39 -46.99
N VAL A 145 -54.90 43.20 -46.42
CA VAL A 145 -55.11 43.29 -44.96
C VAL A 145 -56.59 43.04 -44.65
N GLU A 146 -56.91 42.02 -43.84
CA GLU A 146 -58.31 41.64 -43.54
C GLU A 146 -58.56 41.40 -42.07
N ASN A 147 -59.68 41.89 -41.56
CA ASN A 147 -60.11 41.71 -40.15
C ASN A 147 -58.98 42.01 -39.15
N SER A 148 -58.15 43.01 -39.42
CA SER A 148 -56.87 43.25 -38.74
C SER A 148 -56.78 44.67 -38.20
N LYS A 149 -55.84 44.92 -37.30
CA LYS A 149 -55.61 46.26 -36.71
C LYS A 149 -54.13 46.57 -36.64
N ASN A 150 -53.75 47.82 -36.95
CA ASN A 150 -52.36 48.27 -36.92
C ASN A 150 -51.42 47.32 -37.68
N SER A 151 -51.84 46.88 -38.87
CA SER A 151 -51.17 45.83 -39.62
C SER A 151 -50.76 46.30 -41.02
N VAL A 152 -49.61 45.81 -41.47
CA VAL A 152 -48.94 46.27 -42.68
C VAL A 152 -48.67 45.07 -43.58
N ALA A 153 -49.06 45.14 -44.85
CA ALA A 153 -48.78 44.16 -45.89
C ALA A 153 -48.13 44.84 -47.09
N LEU A 154 -46.86 44.53 -47.36
CA LEU A 154 -46.05 45.15 -48.42
C LEU A 154 -45.49 44.08 -49.37
N GLY A 155 -45.78 44.19 -50.66
CA GLY A 155 -45.23 43.34 -51.72
C GLY A 155 -46.29 42.62 -52.56
N VAL A 156 -45.90 41.48 -53.15
CA VAL A 156 -46.78 40.73 -54.08
C VAL A 156 -47.49 39.62 -53.31
N LEU A 157 -48.82 39.60 -53.29
CA LEU A 157 -49.62 38.62 -52.56
C LEU A 157 -49.32 38.57 -51.03
N ALA A 158 -48.71 39.62 -50.49
CA ALA A 158 -48.47 39.74 -49.05
C ALA A 158 -49.80 39.91 -48.31
N THR A 159 -50.04 39.10 -47.26
CA THR A 159 -51.35 39.03 -46.59
C THR A 159 -51.20 39.11 -45.06
N ALA A 160 -51.92 40.05 -44.43
CA ALA A 160 -52.18 40.06 -43.00
C ALA A 160 -53.67 39.81 -42.75
N LYS A 161 -54.03 38.71 -42.06
CA LYS A 161 -55.43 38.32 -41.84
C LYS A 161 -55.70 38.06 -40.36
N SER A 162 -56.80 38.58 -39.82
CA SER A 162 -57.18 38.39 -38.41
C SER A 162 -56.02 38.67 -37.45
N SER A 163 -55.24 39.75 -37.70
CA SER A 163 -53.97 40.00 -37.03
C SER A 163 -53.87 41.40 -36.44
N GLU A 164 -53.06 41.57 -35.39
CA GLU A 164 -52.88 42.86 -34.73
C GLU A 164 -51.39 43.24 -34.60
N ASN A 165 -51.04 44.51 -34.79
CA ASN A 165 -49.67 45.02 -34.62
C ASN A 165 -48.64 44.21 -35.43
N SER A 166 -48.98 43.82 -36.67
CA SER A 166 -48.18 42.85 -37.43
C SER A 166 -47.68 43.40 -38.76
N PHE A 167 -46.46 43.01 -39.13
CA PHE A 167 -45.81 43.43 -40.36
C PHE A 167 -45.58 42.23 -41.28
N VAL A 168 -45.96 42.38 -42.55
CA VAL A 168 -45.81 41.37 -43.60
C VAL A 168 -45.13 42.03 -44.79
N GLY A 169 -43.96 41.52 -45.19
CA GLY A 169 -43.17 42.06 -46.30
C GLY A 169 -42.67 40.97 -47.25
N GLY A 170 -42.83 41.14 -48.56
CA GLY A 170 -42.24 40.26 -49.58
C GLY A 170 -43.26 39.63 -50.54
N ILE A 171 -42.95 38.43 -51.05
CA ILE A 171 -43.76 37.74 -52.07
C ILE A 171 -44.45 36.55 -51.42
N LEU A 172 -45.78 36.43 -51.50
CA LEU A 172 -46.56 35.34 -50.89
C LEU A 172 -46.34 35.21 -49.36
N ALA A 173 -45.86 36.25 -48.69
CA ALA A 173 -45.69 36.28 -47.25
C ALA A 173 -47.06 36.39 -46.54
N ASN A 174 -47.27 35.65 -45.45
CA ASN A 174 -48.58 35.59 -44.79
C ASN A 174 -48.45 35.64 -43.26
N VAL A 175 -49.28 36.47 -42.63
CA VAL A 175 -49.57 36.43 -41.19
C VAL A 175 -51.06 36.19 -40.98
N SER A 176 -51.41 35.21 -40.14
CA SER A 176 -52.81 34.89 -39.82
C SER A 176 -53.06 34.62 -38.33
N ASN A 177 -54.18 35.09 -37.79
CA ASN A 177 -54.60 34.85 -36.39
C ASN A 177 -53.48 35.14 -35.37
N SER A 178 -52.72 36.23 -35.55
CA SER A 178 -51.49 36.47 -34.80
C SER A 178 -51.36 37.91 -34.35
N SER A 179 -50.56 38.16 -33.31
CA SER A 179 -50.33 39.52 -32.81
C SER A 179 -48.85 39.85 -32.62
N ARG A 180 -48.50 41.13 -32.77
CA ARG A 180 -47.13 41.65 -32.58
C ARG A 180 -46.08 40.91 -33.42
N SER A 181 -46.44 40.51 -34.64
CA SER A 181 -45.67 39.55 -35.43
C SER A 181 -44.98 40.17 -36.63
N ILE A 182 -43.87 39.58 -37.07
CA ILE A 182 -43.09 40.04 -38.22
C ILE A 182 -42.87 38.88 -39.18
N THR A 183 -43.29 39.03 -40.44
CA THR A 183 -42.99 38.07 -41.51
C THR A 183 -42.36 38.79 -42.69
N ILE A 184 -41.15 38.40 -43.07
CA ILE A 184 -40.40 39.03 -44.17
C ILE A 184 -39.81 37.97 -45.08
N GLY A 185 -40.04 38.10 -46.39
CA GLY A 185 -39.42 37.30 -47.45
C GLY A 185 -40.42 36.58 -48.35
N SER A 186 -40.01 35.46 -48.93
CA SER A 186 -40.79 34.79 -49.99
C SER A 186 -41.43 33.51 -49.48
N ASN A 187 -42.76 33.38 -49.63
CA ASN A 187 -43.55 32.22 -49.22
C ASN A 187 -43.43 31.87 -47.72
N SER A 188 -43.11 32.86 -46.88
CA SER A 188 -42.98 32.70 -45.43
C SER A 188 -44.33 32.89 -44.74
N LYS A 189 -44.63 32.07 -43.73
CA LYS A 189 -45.93 31.97 -43.08
C LYS A 189 -45.80 32.04 -41.57
N LEU A 190 -46.60 32.89 -40.95
CA LEU A 190 -46.75 32.97 -39.50
C LEU A 190 -48.22 32.86 -39.12
N ALA A 191 -48.57 31.90 -38.27
CA ALA A 191 -49.96 31.60 -37.91
C ALA A 191 -50.13 31.30 -36.42
N ASN A 192 -51.28 31.69 -35.87
CA ASN A 192 -51.72 31.37 -34.49
C ASN A 192 -50.63 31.66 -33.43
N SER A 193 -49.92 32.78 -33.55
CA SER A 193 -48.72 33.07 -32.76
C SER A 193 -48.72 34.50 -32.21
N ILE A 194 -48.01 34.72 -31.11
CA ILE A 194 -47.89 36.03 -30.44
C ILE A 194 -46.42 36.38 -30.33
N GLN A 195 -46.04 37.59 -30.78
CA GLN A 195 -44.65 38.05 -30.84
C GLN A 195 -43.72 37.06 -31.56
N GLY A 196 -44.18 36.51 -32.68
CA GLY A 196 -43.39 35.64 -33.54
C GLY A 196 -42.68 36.42 -34.65
N SER A 197 -41.52 35.92 -35.09
CA SER A 197 -40.79 36.45 -36.25
C SER A 197 -40.45 35.34 -37.24
N ALA A 198 -40.81 35.52 -38.52
CA ALA A 198 -40.52 34.60 -39.62
C ALA A 198 -39.79 35.35 -40.74
N ILE A 199 -38.47 35.21 -40.85
CA ILE A 199 -37.64 36.02 -41.75
C ILE A 199 -36.82 35.12 -42.69
N GLY A 200 -37.09 35.20 -43.98
CA GLY A 200 -36.39 34.44 -45.03
C GLY A 200 -37.33 33.86 -46.08
N ASN A 201 -36.91 32.77 -46.70
CA ASN A 201 -37.66 32.10 -47.77
C ASN A 201 -38.27 30.79 -47.25
N GLU A 202 -39.57 30.57 -47.45
CA GLU A 202 -40.28 29.37 -47.00
C GLU A 202 -40.19 29.14 -45.48
N VAL A 203 -40.13 30.22 -44.69
CA VAL A 203 -40.09 30.11 -43.23
C VAL A 203 -41.48 29.85 -42.68
N ILE A 204 -41.60 28.95 -41.70
CA ILE A 204 -42.88 28.63 -41.06
C ILE A 204 -42.76 28.88 -39.56
N VAL A 205 -43.69 29.66 -39.00
CA VAL A 205 -43.89 29.84 -37.56
C VAL A 205 -45.36 29.61 -37.25
N ASN A 206 -45.69 28.56 -36.52
CA ASN A 206 -47.07 28.16 -36.25
C ASN A 206 -47.26 27.77 -34.79
N ASN A 207 -48.34 28.22 -34.16
CA ASN A 207 -48.65 27.93 -32.75
C ASN A 207 -47.45 28.19 -31.80
N SER A 208 -46.68 29.25 -32.04
CA SER A 208 -45.35 29.44 -31.43
C SER A 208 -45.20 30.88 -30.91
N GLY A 209 -45.40 31.07 -29.60
CA GLY A 209 -45.26 32.38 -28.95
C GLY A 209 -43.80 32.75 -28.67
N TRP A 210 -43.49 34.05 -28.67
CA TRP A 210 -42.16 34.61 -28.33
C TRP A 210 -41.02 33.96 -29.14
N SER A 211 -41.29 33.66 -30.42
CA SER A 211 -40.46 32.78 -31.23
C SER A 211 -39.79 33.54 -32.39
N VAL A 212 -38.62 33.06 -32.81
CA VAL A 212 -37.85 33.67 -33.90
C VAL A 212 -37.33 32.58 -34.84
N SER A 213 -37.78 32.61 -36.10
CA SER A 213 -37.31 31.74 -37.17
C SER A 213 -36.66 32.58 -38.27
N ILE A 214 -35.38 32.32 -38.55
CA ILE A 214 -34.58 33.06 -39.53
C ILE A 214 -33.81 32.09 -40.41
N GLY A 215 -34.04 32.12 -41.73
CA GLY A 215 -33.34 31.26 -42.68
C GLY A 215 -34.21 30.86 -43.86
N SER A 216 -33.68 30.01 -44.74
CA SER A 216 -34.52 29.38 -45.77
C SER A 216 -35.05 28.04 -45.23
N LYS A 217 -36.35 27.78 -45.37
CA LYS A 217 -37.03 26.57 -44.91
C LYS A 217 -36.96 26.31 -43.40
N SER A 218 -36.57 27.30 -42.59
CA SER A 218 -36.56 27.16 -41.12
C SER A 218 -38.00 27.09 -40.59
N ASN A 219 -38.22 26.28 -39.55
CA ASN A 219 -39.55 25.98 -39.05
C ASN A 219 -39.65 25.95 -37.53
N LEU A 220 -40.70 26.57 -37.00
CA LEU A 220 -41.11 26.59 -35.61
C LEU A 220 -42.57 26.17 -35.54
N ASP A 221 -42.87 25.00 -34.96
CA ASP A 221 -44.26 24.55 -34.76
C ASP A 221 -44.49 24.15 -33.30
N LYS A 222 -45.61 24.61 -32.73
CA LYS A 222 -46.02 24.32 -31.34
C LYS A 222 -44.89 24.57 -30.33
N SER A 223 -44.15 25.68 -30.49
CA SER A 223 -42.92 25.91 -29.75
C SER A 223 -42.84 27.32 -29.17
N GLU A 224 -42.94 27.43 -27.84
CA GLU A 224 -42.89 28.70 -27.12
C GLU A 224 -41.45 29.09 -26.79
N GLN A 225 -41.08 30.38 -26.96
CA GLN A 225 -39.71 30.86 -26.77
C GLN A 225 -38.67 30.10 -27.61
N GLY A 226 -39.11 29.54 -28.74
CA GLY A 226 -38.26 28.79 -29.65
C GLY A 226 -37.49 29.69 -30.60
N VAL A 227 -36.24 29.36 -30.89
CA VAL A 227 -35.39 30.06 -31.86
C VAL A 227 -34.84 29.07 -32.87
N ALA A 228 -35.13 29.28 -34.16
CA ALA A 228 -34.63 28.46 -35.26
C ALA A 228 -33.86 29.34 -36.26
N ILE A 229 -32.54 29.15 -36.39
CA ILE A 229 -31.68 29.99 -37.23
C ILE A 229 -30.87 29.11 -38.20
N GLY A 230 -30.95 29.37 -39.51
CA GLY A 230 -30.20 28.66 -40.54
C GLY A 230 -31.08 27.93 -41.56
N TYR A 231 -30.45 27.25 -42.52
CA TYR A 231 -31.18 26.51 -43.55
C TYR A 231 -31.86 25.27 -42.94
N ALA A 232 -33.18 25.16 -43.10
CA ALA A 232 -33.97 24.04 -42.64
C ALA A 232 -33.77 23.69 -41.14
N SER A 233 -33.44 24.68 -40.31
CA SER A 233 -33.39 24.51 -38.86
C SER A 233 -34.82 24.38 -38.31
N THR A 234 -35.00 23.48 -37.34
CA THR A 234 -36.34 23.11 -36.85
C THR A 234 -36.39 23.10 -35.33
N VAL A 235 -37.46 23.67 -34.76
CA VAL A 235 -37.84 23.53 -33.34
C VAL A 235 -39.32 23.19 -33.31
N ASN A 236 -39.65 21.97 -32.88
CA ASN A 236 -41.00 21.42 -32.90
C ASN A 236 -41.42 20.90 -31.53
N ASN A 237 -42.64 21.21 -31.11
CA ASN A 237 -43.22 20.76 -29.83
C ASN A 237 -42.25 20.96 -28.65
N SER A 238 -41.61 22.13 -28.58
CA SER A 238 -40.48 22.39 -27.68
C SER A 238 -40.55 23.78 -27.06
N SER A 239 -40.04 23.97 -25.84
CA SER A 239 -40.06 25.27 -25.17
C SER A 239 -38.67 25.78 -24.81
N SER A 240 -38.48 27.11 -24.84
CA SER A 240 -37.27 27.81 -24.41
C SER A 240 -35.99 27.22 -25.04
N SER A 241 -36.03 26.95 -26.36
CA SER A 241 -35.02 26.14 -27.04
C SER A 241 -34.44 26.81 -28.29
N LEU A 242 -33.19 26.51 -28.61
CA LEU A 242 -32.44 27.12 -29.73
C LEU A 242 -31.87 26.06 -30.69
N ALA A 243 -32.35 26.03 -31.93
CA ALA A 243 -31.74 25.32 -33.04
C ALA A 243 -31.00 26.31 -33.96
N ALA A 244 -29.68 26.20 -34.08
CA ALA A 244 -28.88 27.06 -34.95
C ALA A 244 -27.91 26.28 -35.83
N GLY A 245 -28.06 26.39 -37.15
CA GLY A 245 -27.23 25.70 -38.13
C GLY A 245 -28.03 25.16 -39.31
N THR A 246 -27.33 24.52 -40.24
CA THR A 246 -27.98 23.82 -41.36
C THR A 246 -28.58 22.51 -40.84
N LEU A 247 -29.87 22.28 -41.05
CA LEU A 247 -30.58 21.05 -40.62
C LEU A 247 -30.51 20.77 -39.11
N SER A 248 -30.20 21.76 -38.27
CA SER A 248 -30.22 21.61 -36.81
C SER A 248 -31.65 21.41 -36.32
N LYS A 249 -31.89 20.49 -35.38
CA LYS A 249 -33.24 20.06 -35.01
C LYS A 249 -33.43 19.95 -33.49
N ILE A 250 -34.54 20.48 -33.00
CA ILE A 250 -35.05 20.26 -31.65
C ILE A 250 -36.49 19.71 -31.73
N GLU A 251 -36.77 18.60 -31.05
CA GLU A 251 -38.08 17.95 -31.08
C GLU A 251 -38.47 17.41 -29.69
N ASN A 252 -39.69 17.72 -29.22
CA ASN A 252 -40.21 17.28 -27.90
C ASN A 252 -39.25 17.60 -26.74
N SER A 253 -38.70 18.80 -26.72
CA SER A 253 -37.60 19.16 -25.82
C SER A 253 -37.84 20.48 -25.10
N THR A 254 -37.27 20.63 -23.91
CA THR A 254 -37.38 21.85 -23.09
C THR A 254 -36.01 22.39 -22.71
N SER A 255 -35.86 23.70 -22.70
CA SER A 255 -34.61 24.39 -22.31
C SER A 255 -33.36 23.83 -22.99
N SER A 256 -33.46 23.47 -24.28
CA SER A 256 -32.43 22.70 -24.99
C SER A 256 -31.79 23.48 -26.14
N VAL A 257 -30.57 23.12 -26.49
CA VAL A 257 -29.75 23.83 -27.48
C VAL A 257 -29.17 22.83 -28.48
N ALA A 258 -29.35 23.09 -29.77
CA ALA A 258 -28.79 22.33 -30.88
C ALA A 258 -28.06 23.27 -31.83
N ILE A 259 -26.72 23.31 -31.78
CA ILE A 259 -25.89 24.22 -32.57
C ILE A 259 -24.92 23.45 -33.45
N GLY A 260 -24.99 23.64 -34.77
CA GLY A 260 -24.14 22.98 -35.75
C GLY A 260 -24.94 22.28 -36.85
N SER A 261 -24.25 21.88 -37.92
CA SER A 261 -24.90 21.19 -39.04
C SER A 261 -25.46 19.84 -38.59
N SER A 262 -26.77 19.62 -38.72
CA SER A 262 -27.47 18.40 -38.30
C SER A 262 -27.36 18.08 -36.80
N ALA A 263 -27.02 19.07 -35.97
CA ALA A 263 -27.07 18.92 -34.52
C ALA A 263 -28.52 18.67 -34.07
N THR A 264 -28.74 17.68 -33.21
CA THR A 264 -30.08 17.26 -32.81
C THR A 264 -30.23 17.14 -31.30
N THR A 265 -31.31 17.69 -30.75
CA THR A 265 -31.81 17.33 -29.41
C THR A 265 -33.24 16.82 -29.52
N LYS A 266 -33.53 15.62 -29.01
CA LYS A 266 -34.86 15.01 -29.12
C LYS A 266 -35.31 14.34 -27.83
N ASP A 267 -36.58 14.51 -27.45
CA ASP A 267 -37.17 13.91 -26.26
C ASP A 267 -36.30 14.19 -24.99
N SER A 268 -35.74 15.41 -24.90
CA SER A 268 -34.67 15.76 -23.95
C SER A 268 -34.92 17.09 -23.24
N GLY A 269 -34.41 17.25 -22.02
CA GLY A 269 -34.55 18.47 -21.21
C GLY A 269 -33.21 19.04 -20.79
N TRP A 270 -33.07 20.38 -20.73
CA TRP A 270 -31.87 21.08 -20.26
C TRP A 270 -30.58 20.61 -20.97
N SER A 271 -30.68 20.24 -22.24
CA SER A 271 -29.63 19.49 -22.96
C SER A 271 -28.96 20.32 -24.04
N ILE A 272 -27.72 19.99 -24.36
CA ILE A 272 -26.90 20.72 -25.33
C ILE A 272 -26.28 19.74 -26.34
N ALA A 273 -26.63 19.86 -27.61
CA ALA A 273 -25.94 19.24 -28.74
C ALA A 273 -25.18 20.33 -29.52
N ALA A 274 -23.86 20.39 -29.39
CA ALA A 274 -23.05 21.40 -30.06
C ALA A 274 -21.92 20.78 -30.91
N GLY A 275 -22.06 20.85 -32.23
CA GLY A 275 -21.14 20.26 -33.20
C GLY A 275 -21.88 19.71 -34.41
N SER A 276 -21.16 19.48 -35.51
CA SER A 276 -21.79 18.83 -36.67
C SER A 276 -22.15 17.39 -36.31
N ASN A 277 -23.38 16.98 -36.60
CA ASN A 277 -23.96 15.67 -36.27
C ASN A 277 -23.98 15.32 -34.77
N SER A 278 -23.77 16.28 -33.86
CA SER A 278 -23.90 16.01 -32.42
C SER A 278 -25.35 15.69 -32.07
N ASN A 279 -25.59 14.71 -31.19
CA ASN A 279 -26.93 14.23 -30.90
C ASN A 279 -27.17 14.02 -29.40
N VAL A 280 -28.27 14.56 -28.89
CA VAL A 280 -28.76 14.27 -27.53
C VAL A 280 -30.19 13.75 -27.61
N THR A 281 -30.43 12.51 -27.19
CA THR A 281 -31.75 11.88 -27.28
C THR A 281 -32.19 11.25 -25.98
N LYS A 282 -33.46 11.37 -25.61
CA LYS A 282 -34.04 10.77 -24.39
C LYS A 282 -33.21 11.06 -23.13
N SER A 283 -32.66 12.27 -23.03
CA SER A 283 -31.66 12.62 -22.01
C SER A 283 -32.02 13.89 -21.26
N GLU A 284 -31.69 13.93 -19.97
CA GLU A 284 -31.90 15.09 -19.11
C GLU A 284 -30.54 15.63 -18.69
N GLN A 285 -30.30 16.92 -18.93
CA GLN A 285 -28.99 17.55 -18.69
C GLN A 285 -27.85 16.82 -19.42
N GLY A 286 -28.13 16.34 -20.63
CA GLY A 286 -27.15 15.70 -21.51
C GLY A 286 -26.40 16.73 -22.34
N ILE A 287 -25.07 16.65 -22.36
CA ILE A 287 -24.22 17.55 -23.13
C ILE A 287 -23.39 16.72 -24.11
N ALA A 288 -23.60 16.91 -25.40
CA ALA A 288 -22.81 16.33 -26.47
C ALA A 288 -22.10 17.44 -27.23
N THR A 289 -20.77 17.52 -27.13
CA THR A 289 -19.97 18.52 -27.85
C THR A 289 -18.89 17.89 -28.72
N GLY A 290 -18.77 18.37 -29.96
CA GLY A 290 -17.85 17.86 -30.96
C GLY A 290 -18.53 17.19 -32.16
N TYR A 291 -17.73 16.80 -33.15
CA TYR A 291 -18.24 16.14 -34.35
C TYR A 291 -18.83 14.77 -34.00
N ALA A 292 -20.12 14.54 -34.32
CA ALA A 292 -20.83 13.27 -34.13
C ALA A 292 -20.79 12.72 -32.68
N SER A 293 -20.62 13.59 -31.68
CA SER A 293 -20.71 13.22 -30.26
C SER A 293 -22.16 12.88 -29.91
N THR A 294 -22.40 11.85 -29.09
CA THR A 294 -23.75 11.39 -28.75
C THR A 294 -23.96 11.20 -27.25
N VAL A 295 -25.09 11.67 -26.73
CA VAL A 295 -25.62 11.31 -25.40
C VAL A 295 -27.04 10.77 -25.58
N ASN A 296 -27.27 9.50 -25.28
CA ASN A 296 -28.54 8.82 -25.52
C ASN A 296 -29.04 8.08 -24.26
N ASN A 297 -30.31 8.25 -23.93
CA ASN A 297 -30.96 7.59 -22.79
C ASN A 297 -30.14 7.74 -21.49
N SER A 298 -29.71 8.96 -21.21
CA SER A 298 -28.68 9.26 -20.21
C SER A 298 -29.05 10.52 -19.41
N LYS A 299 -28.56 10.64 -18.18
CA LYS A 299 -28.81 11.80 -17.31
C LYS A 299 -27.51 12.38 -16.77
N PHE A 300 -27.46 13.70 -16.61
CA PHE A 300 -26.31 14.43 -16.04
C PHE A 300 -24.97 14.01 -16.67
N SER A 301 -24.93 13.94 -18.00
CA SER A 301 -23.85 13.27 -18.73
C SER A 301 -23.22 14.16 -19.78
N LEU A 302 -21.90 14.03 -19.95
CA LEU A 302 -21.10 14.86 -20.86
C LEU A 302 -20.27 13.99 -21.80
N ALA A 303 -20.60 14.01 -23.09
CA ALA A 303 -19.76 13.46 -24.16
C ALA A 303 -19.07 14.61 -24.90
N SER A 304 -17.75 14.73 -24.79
CA SER A 304 -16.96 15.78 -25.44
C SER A 304 -15.79 15.18 -26.22
N GLY A 305 -15.77 15.44 -27.53
CA GLY A 305 -14.77 14.91 -28.46
C GLY A 305 -15.40 14.34 -29.72
N ALA A 306 -14.60 14.19 -30.77
CA ALA A 306 -15.10 13.62 -32.03
C ALA A 306 -15.57 12.17 -31.79
N GLN A 307 -16.83 11.89 -32.10
CA GLN A 307 -17.47 10.59 -31.94
C GLN A 307 -17.47 10.04 -30.50
N SER A 308 -17.31 10.90 -29.48
CA SER A 308 -17.48 10.49 -28.09
C SER A 308 -18.94 10.09 -27.84
N LYS A 309 -19.17 9.05 -27.01
CA LYS A 309 -20.49 8.44 -26.86
C LYS A 309 -20.82 8.13 -25.41
N ILE A 310 -22.00 8.53 -24.96
CA ILE A 310 -22.59 8.05 -23.71
C ILE A 310 -23.96 7.47 -24.04
N GLU A 311 -24.17 6.20 -23.70
CA GLU A 311 -25.42 5.48 -23.98
C GLU A 311 -25.88 4.68 -22.77
N ASN A 312 -27.18 4.78 -22.45
CA ASN A 312 -27.81 4.11 -21.32
C ASN A 312 -27.01 4.30 -20.02
N SER A 313 -26.44 5.49 -19.81
CA SER A 313 -25.51 5.73 -18.72
C SER A 313 -25.86 7.01 -17.96
N GLU A 314 -25.76 6.99 -16.64
CA GLU A 314 -26.08 8.13 -15.79
C GLU A 314 -24.82 8.69 -15.11
N ASN A 315 -24.80 10.00 -14.86
CA ASN A 315 -23.69 10.68 -14.17
C ASN A 315 -22.32 10.37 -14.78
N SER A 316 -22.25 10.27 -16.11
CA SER A 316 -21.07 9.77 -16.81
C SER A 316 -20.42 10.85 -17.67
N VAL A 317 -19.10 10.77 -17.81
CA VAL A 317 -18.30 11.73 -18.57
C VAL A 317 -17.41 10.97 -19.53
N ALA A 318 -17.43 11.34 -20.82
CA ALA A 318 -16.58 10.78 -21.86
C ALA A 318 -15.85 11.91 -22.59
N LEU A 319 -14.54 12.03 -22.35
CA LEU A 319 -13.67 13.07 -22.91
C LEU A 319 -12.60 12.45 -23.81
N GLY A 320 -12.70 12.69 -25.12
CA GLY A 320 -11.73 12.22 -26.09
C GLY A 320 -12.35 11.68 -27.37
N VAL A 321 -11.53 11.49 -28.40
CA VAL A 321 -11.98 10.93 -29.68
C VAL A 321 -12.43 9.49 -29.46
N LYS A 322 -13.69 9.18 -29.78
CA LYS A 322 -14.30 7.86 -29.57
C LYS A 322 -14.23 7.34 -28.12
N ALA A 323 -14.10 8.22 -27.13
CA ALA A 323 -14.27 7.83 -25.73
C ALA A 323 -15.74 7.43 -25.50
N SER A 324 -15.98 6.32 -24.80
CA SER A 324 -17.34 5.81 -24.62
C SER A 324 -17.68 5.29 -23.21
N SER A 325 -18.88 5.61 -22.74
CA SER A 325 -19.51 5.01 -21.55
C SER A 325 -20.84 4.37 -21.95
N GLU A 326 -20.96 3.06 -21.79
CA GLU A 326 -22.15 2.30 -22.20
C GLU A 326 -22.72 1.48 -21.03
N ASN A 327 -24.03 1.53 -20.82
CA ASN A 327 -24.74 0.79 -19.76
C ASN A 327 -24.09 0.96 -18.37
N SER A 328 -23.60 2.16 -18.04
CA SER A 328 -22.74 2.39 -16.89
C SER A 328 -23.25 3.55 -16.02
N SER A 329 -22.78 3.69 -14.78
CA SER A 329 -23.14 4.82 -13.92
C SER A 329 -21.94 5.40 -13.18
N GLY A 330 -21.94 6.72 -12.97
CA GLY A 330 -20.87 7.40 -12.22
C GLY A 330 -19.47 7.23 -12.85
N SER A 331 -19.39 7.08 -14.17
CA SER A 331 -18.17 6.69 -14.85
C SER A 331 -17.44 7.86 -15.49
N PHE A 332 -16.11 7.89 -15.41
CA PHE A 332 -15.27 8.87 -16.09
C PHE A 332 -14.36 8.18 -17.11
N VAL A 333 -14.47 8.58 -18.37
CA VAL A 333 -13.74 8.02 -19.49
C VAL A 333 -12.92 9.12 -20.14
N GLY A 334 -11.60 9.01 -20.07
CA GLY A 334 -10.66 9.98 -20.64
C GLY A 334 -9.67 9.31 -21.60
N GLY A 335 -9.38 9.96 -22.72
CA GLY A 335 -8.43 9.47 -23.71
C GLY A 335 -9.08 8.98 -25.01
N ALA A 336 -8.28 8.74 -26.04
CA ALA A 336 -8.79 8.29 -27.33
C ALA A 336 -9.14 6.80 -27.28
N PHE A 337 -10.31 6.42 -27.81
CA PHE A 337 -10.79 5.03 -27.89
C PHE A 337 -10.94 4.33 -26.53
N SER A 338 -10.95 5.06 -25.41
CA SER A 338 -11.17 4.46 -24.10
C SER A 338 -12.64 4.14 -23.86
N LYS A 339 -12.89 3.13 -23.04
CA LYS A 339 -14.23 2.58 -22.84
C LYS A 339 -14.51 2.22 -21.39
N VAL A 340 -15.71 2.57 -20.92
CA VAL A 340 -16.34 1.96 -19.76
C VAL A 340 -17.64 1.29 -20.20
N ASN A 341 -17.84 0.03 -19.82
CA ASN A 341 -19.00 -0.76 -20.23
C ASN A 341 -19.56 -1.57 -19.07
N ASN A 342 -20.88 -1.55 -18.88
CA ASN A 342 -21.58 -2.32 -17.85
C ASN A 342 -20.92 -2.19 -16.46
N SER A 343 -20.54 -0.96 -16.08
CA SER A 343 -19.68 -0.70 -14.93
C SER A 343 -20.20 0.47 -14.10
N LYS A 344 -19.82 0.53 -12.81
CA LYS A 344 -20.24 1.61 -11.91
C LYS A 344 -19.04 2.29 -11.24
N ASN A 345 -19.15 3.59 -10.99
CA ASN A 345 -18.17 4.38 -10.25
C ASN A 345 -16.72 4.17 -10.72
N SER A 346 -16.54 4.02 -12.03
CA SER A 346 -15.27 3.58 -12.62
C SER A 346 -14.59 4.71 -13.39
N VAL A 347 -13.27 4.77 -13.30
CA VAL A 347 -12.44 5.79 -13.95
C VAL A 347 -11.48 5.10 -14.90
N THR A 348 -11.53 5.45 -16.18
CA THR A 348 -10.68 4.88 -17.23
C THR A 348 -9.98 5.99 -17.98
N LEU A 349 -8.66 6.04 -17.91
CA LEU A 349 -7.81 7.10 -18.44
C LEU A 349 -6.69 6.51 -19.31
N GLY A 350 -6.67 6.82 -20.59
CA GLY A 350 -5.59 6.40 -21.49
C GLY A 350 -6.09 6.05 -22.89
N ILE A 351 -5.15 5.90 -23.83
CA ILE A 351 -5.50 5.47 -25.19
C ILE A 351 -5.89 3.99 -25.13
N THR A 352 -7.07 3.64 -25.64
CA THR A 352 -7.56 2.25 -25.69
C THR A 352 -7.65 1.57 -24.31
N ALA A 353 -7.73 2.36 -23.23
CA ALA A 353 -7.97 1.85 -21.88
C ALA A 353 -9.43 1.38 -21.73
N SER A 354 -9.68 0.29 -21.01
CA SER A 354 -11.03 -0.26 -20.85
C SER A 354 -11.34 -0.76 -19.44
N THR A 355 -12.54 -0.46 -18.94
CA THR A 355 -13.12 -1.08 -17.75
C THR A 355 -14.47 -1.70 -18.11
N GLU A 356 -14.64 -3.00 -17.86
CA GLU A 356 -15.82 -3.77 -18.26
C GLU A 356 -16.36 -4.61 -17.10
N ASN A 357 -17.68 -4.66 -16.92
CA ASN A 357 -18.35 -5.47 -15.88
C ASN A 357 -17.77 -5.28 -14.47
N SER A 358 -17.42 -4.04 -14.10
CA SER A 358 -16.63 -3.75 -12.91
C SER A 358 -17.18 -2.57 -12.12
N GLU A 359 -17.00 -2.59 -10.80
CA GLU A 359 -17.44 -1.50 -9.90
C GLU A 359 -16.26 -0.90 -9.14
N ASN A 360 -16.34 0.41 -8.85
CA ASN A 360 -15.37 1.17 -8.04
C ASN A 360 -13.91 0.98 -8.48
N SER A 361 -13.65 1.02 -9.77
CA SER A 361 -12.34 0.62 -10.33
C SER A 361 -11.65 1.74 -11.11
N PHE A 362 -10.32 1.71 -11.13
CA PHE A 362 -9.49 2.71 -11.80
C PHE A 362 -8.51 2.04 -12.78
N ALA A 363 -8.62 2.36 -14.07
CA ALA A 363 -7.68 1.93 -15.12
C ALA A 363 -6.94 3.13 -15.70
N GLY A 364 -5.63 3.23 -15.48
CA GLY A 364 -4.80 4.38 -15.89
C GLY A 364 -3.58 3.99 -16.72
N GLY A 365 -3.52 4.44 -17.97
CA GLY A 365 -2.42 4.16 -18.90
C GLY A 365 -2.91 3.59 -20.23
N ALA A 366 -2.06 3.63 -21.25
CA ALA A 366 -2.42 3.11 -22.58
C ALA A 366 -2.60 1.59 -22.55
N PHE A 367 -3.66 1.09 -23.18
CA PHE A 367 -4.00 -0.34 -23.25
C PHE A 367 -4.25 -1.02 -21.90
N THR A 368 -4.60 -0.26 -20.85
CA THR A 368 -4.98 -0.84 -19.56
C THR A 368 -6.34 -1.51 -19.63
N LYS A 369 -6.52 -2.61 -18.86
CA LYS A 369 -7.78 -3.36 -18.87
C LYS A 369 -8.20 -3.84 -17.48
N ILE A 370 -9.42 -3.49 -17.07
CA ILE A 370 -10.10 -4.11 -15.92
C ILE A 370 -11.35 -4.82 -16.45
N THR A 371 -11.55 -6.09 -16.08
CA THR A 371 -12.70 -6.89 -16.53
C THR A 371 -13.21 -7.81 -15.45
N SER A 372 -14.51 -7.71 -15.16
CA SER A 372 -15.16 -8.53 -14.12
C SER A 372 -14.44 -8.42 -12.77
N SER A 373 -14.03 -7.20 -12.40
CA SER A 373 -13.11 -6.95 -11.30
C SER A 373 -13.52 -5.72 -10.51
N ASN A 374 -13.95 -5.93 -9.26
CA ASN A 374 -14.43 -4.85 -8.41
C ASN A 374 -13.33 -4.29 -7.51
N ASN A 375 -13.49 -3.05 -7.11
CA ASN A 375 -12.61 -2.34 -6.16
C ASN A 375 -11.13 -2.40 -6.59
N SER A 376 -10.86 -2.40 -7.89
CA SER A 376 -9.56 -2.73 -8.46
C SER A 376 -8.88 -1.53 -9.09
N VAL A 377 -7.55 -1.51 -9.02
CA VAL A 377 -6.74 -0.39 -9.52
C VAL A 377 -5.61 -0.91 -10.39
N THR A 378 -5.57 -0.48 -11.65
CA THR A 378 -4.45 -0.79 -12.54
C THR A 378 -3.84 0.46 -13.16
N VAL A 379 -2.51 0.55 -13.10
CA VAL A 379 -1.75 1.69 -13.62
C VAL A 379 -0.49 1.22 -14.34
N GLY A 380 -0.33 1.60 -15.60
CA GLY A 380 0.83 1.23 -16.43
C GLY A 380 0.41 0.73 -17.81
N SER A 381 1.24 0.94 -18.83
CA SER A 381 0.83 0.53 -20.17
C SER A 381 0.67 -0.99 -20.26
N GLY A 382 -0.45 -1.46 -20.81
CA GLY A 382 -0.76 -2.89 -20.96
C GLY A 382 -1.12 -3.64 -19.67
N SER A 383 -1.19 -2.95 -18.52
CA SER A 383 -1.51 -3.60 -17.25
C SER A 383 -2.97 -4.06 -17.21
N LYS A 384 -3.23 -5.20 -16.57
CA LYS A 384 -4.55 -5.84 -16.58
C LYS A 384 -4.97 -6.47 -15.26
N ILE A 385 -6.26 -6.39 -14.97
CA ILE A 385 -6.91 -7.07 -13.85
C ILE A 385 -8.16 -7.77 -14.37
N ILE A 386 -8.28 -9.08 -14.13
CA ILE A 386 -9.34 -9.92 -14.71
C ILE A 386 -9.91 -10.85 -13.64
N ASN A 387 -11.24 -10.90 -13.49
CA ASN A 387 -11.95 -11.81 -12.57
C ASN A 387 -11.36 -11.80 -11.15
N SER A 388 -11.09 -10.61 -10.62
CA SER A 388 -10.33 -10.40 -9.39
C SER A 388 -10.95 -9.27 -8.56
N GLU A 389 -11.11 -9.45 -7.25
CA GLU A 389 -11.59 -8.41 -6.34
C GLU A 389 -10.43 -7.77 -5.58
N GLN A 390 -10.47 -6.44 -5.42
CA GLN A 390 -9.42 -5.69 -4.71
C GLN A 390 -8.01 -5.93 -5.29
N GLY A 391 -7.93 -6.16 -6.60
CA GLY A 391 -6.67 -6.35 -7.30
C GLY A 391 -5.96 -5.02 -7.54
N ILE A 392 -4.65 -5.00 -7.36
CA ILE A 392 -3.80 -3.85 -7.66
C ILE A 392 -2.71 -4.29 -8.64
N GLY A 393 -2.72 -3.73 -9.85
CA GLY A 393 -1.75 -4.02 -10.91
C GLY A 393 -0.99 -2.76 -11.32
N ILE A 394 0.27 -2.61 -10.93
CA ILE A 394 1.07 -1.40 -11.19
C ILE A 394 2.30 -1.76 -12.01
N GLY A 395 2.55 -1.09 -13.14
CA GLY A 395 3.70 -1.31 -14.01
C GLY A 395 3.34 -1.77 -15.42
N HIS A 396 4.30 -1.67 -16.35
CA HIS A 396 4.12 -2.09 -17.74
C HIS A 396 3.81 -3.60 -17.81
N ASP A 397 2.72 -3.99 -18.48
CA ASP A 397 2.24 -5.37 -18.61
C ASP A 397 2.05 -6.13 -17.27
N SER A 398 1.85 -5.45 -16.14
CA SER A 398 1.53 -6.15 -14.89
C SER A 398 0.14 -6.81 -14.97
N SER A 399 -0.06 -7.92 -14.25
CA SER A 399 -1.26 -8.73 -14.38
C SER A 399 -1.72 -9.32 -13.06
N VAL A 400 -3.01 -9.17 -12.77
CA VAL A 400 -3.71 -9.87 -11.67
C VAL A 400 -4.91 -10.61 -12.27
N LYS A 401 -4.98 -11.94 -12.10
CA LYS A 401 -6.04 -12.76 -12.69
C LYS A 401 -6.59 -13.76 -11.69
N TYR A 402 -7.91 -13.91 -11.59
CA TYR A 402 -8.54 -14.90 -10.71
C TYR A 402 -7.99 -14.85 -9.27
N SER A 403 -7.70 -13.63 -8.78
CA SER A 403 -6.88 -13.43 -7.59
C SER A 403 -7.43 -12.28 -6.75
N ASN A 404 -7.91 -12.57 -5.55
CA ASN A 404 -8.48 -11.57 -4.65
C ASN A 404 -7.43 -10.99 -3.70
N TYR A 405 -7.56 -9.73 -3.32
CA TYR A 405 -6.66 -9.04 -2.38
C TYR A 405 -5.18 -9.11 -2.81
N ALA A 406 -4.93 -9.00 -4.11
CA ALA A 406 -3.64 -9.26 -4.73
C ALA A 406 -2.94 -7.98 -5.21
N LEU A 407 -1.63 -7.91 -5.03
CA LEU A 407 -0.78 -6.78 -5.47
C LEU A 407 0.33 -7.26 -6.40
N ALA A 408 0.18 -7.02 -7.71
CA ALA A 408 1.24 -7.19 -8.70
C ALA A 408 1.86 -5.83 -9.03
N ALA A 409 3.08 -5.58 -8.56
CA ALA A 409 3.80 -4.33 -8.81
C ALA A 409 5.13 -4.56 -9.52
N GLY A 410 5.35 -3.79 -10.58
CA GLY A 410 6.53 -3.79 -11.44
C GLY A 410 6.29 -4.45 -12.81
N ALA A 411 7.26 -4.31 -13.70
CA ALA A 411 7.07 -4.63 -15.10
C ALA A 411 6.90 -6.15 -15.30
N ARG A 412 5.79 -6.55 -15.94
CA ARG A 412 5.43 -7.95 -16.23
C ARG A 412 5.29 -8.83 -14.98
N SER A 413 5.06 -8.24 -13.81
CA SER A 413 4.73 -9.01 -12.59
C SER A 413 3.33 -9.61 -12.73
N GLU A 414 3.17 -10.88 -12.34
CA GLU A 414 1.94 -11.64 -12.52
C GLU A 414 1.51 -12.31 -11.21
N ILE A 415 0.22 -12.16 -10.88
CA ILE A 415 -0.46 -12.97 -9.87
C ILE A 415 -1.65 -13.67 -10.53
N GLU A 416 -1.74 -14.98 -10.36
CA GLU A 416 -2.75 -15.83 -10.98
C GLU A 416 -3.23 -16.92 -10.01
N ASN A 417 -4.55 -17.11 -9.92
CA ASN A 417 -5.18 -18.08 -9.01
C ASN A 417 -4.65 -18.01 -7.57
N SER A 418 -4.37 -16.82 -7.06
CA SER A 418 -3.71 -16.64 -5.76
C SER A 418 -4.37 -15.52 -4.96
N GLU A 419 -4.89 -15.84 -3.79
CA GLU A 419 -5.48 -14.86 -2.87
C GLU A 419 -4.44 -14.28 -1.92
N ASN A 420 -4.64 -13.04 -1.46
CA ASN A 420 -3.83 -12.37 -0.44
C ASN A 420 -2.33 -12.34 -0.79
N SER A 421 -2.00 -12.33 -2.08
CA SER A 421 -0.63 -12.51 -2.57
C SER A 421 -0.03 -11.21 -3.06
N VAL A 422 1.29 -11.11 -2.93
CA VAL A 422 2.04 -9.91 -3.26
C VAL A 422 3.22 -10.30 -4.14
N ALA A 423 3.33 -9.69 -5.33
CA ALA A 423 4.40 -9.92 -6.28
C ALA A 423 5.05 -8.57 -6.67
N LEU A 424 6.29 -8.35 -6.23
CA LEU A 424 7.00 -7.07 -6.35
C LEU A 424 8.32 -7.23 -7.11
N GLY A 425 8.47 -6.59 -8.27
CA GLY A 425 9.73 -6.64 -9.02
C GLY A 425 9.49 -6.69 -10.52
N VAL A 426 10.46 -7.21 -11.27
CA VAL A 426 10.30 -7.41 -12.72
C VAL A 426 10.09 -8.89 -12.98
N LYS A 427 9.01 -9.24 -13.67
CA LYS A 427 8.64 -10.62 -13.98
C LYS A 427 8.57 -11.52 -12.74
N THR A 428 8.08 -10.99 -11.61
CA THR A 428 7.74 -11.82 -10.45
C THR A 428 6.44 -12.57 -10.69
N ASN A 429 6.35 -13.80 -10.18
CA ASN A 429 5.17 -14.63 -10.34
C ASN A 429 4.73 -15.19 -8.99
N ALA A 430 3.45 -15.03 -8.67
CA ALA A 430 2.76 -15.82 -7.64
C ALA A 430 1.58 -16.56 -8.30
N LYS A 431 1.72 -17.88 -8.46
CA LYS A 431 0.73 -18.73 -9.14
C LYS A 431 0.25 -19.83 -8.22
N ASN A 432 -1.06 -20.01 -8.09
CA ASN A 432 -1.65 -21.02 -7.20
C ASN A 432 -1.07 -20.96 -5.75
N SER A 433 -0.71 -19.77 -5.27
CA SER A 433 0.17 -19.59 -4.10
C SER A 433 -0.42 -18.59 -3.11
N ASN A 434 -1.51 -18.97 -2.45
CA ASN A 434 -2.25 -18.09 -1.53
C ASN A 434 -1.39 -17.56 -0.38
N GLY A 435 -1.56 -16.29 -0.01
CA GLY A 435 -0.87 -15.67 1.11
C GLY A 435 0.64 -15.52 0.93
N SER A 436 1.14 -15.55 -0.32
CA SER A 436 2.58 -15.57 -0.58
C SER A 436 3.14 -14.19 -0.92
N PHE A 437 4.36 -13.94 -0.46
CA PHE A 437 5.12 -12.73 -0.77
C PHE A 437 6.29 -13.07 -1.68
N VAL A 438 6.29 -12.51 -2.89
CA VAL A 438 7.29 -12.76 -3.92
C VAL A 438 7.95 -11.44 -4.31
N SER A 439 9.27 -11.36 -4.21
CA SER A 439 10.04 -10.16 -4.50
C SER A 439 11.38 -10.46 -5.18
N GLY A 440 11.71 -9.69 -6.21
CA GLY A 440 12.97 -9.79 -6.95
C GLY A 440 12.80 -10.02 -8.45
N GLU A 441 13.86 -9.86 -9.23
CA GLU A 441 13.78 -10.09 -10.68
C GLU A 441 13.60 -11.59 -10.99
N PHE A 442 12.54 -11.98 -11.71
CA PHE A 442 12.22 -13.39 -12.00
C PHE A 442 11.98 -14.29 -10.77
N ALA A 443 11.64 -13.73 -9.61
CA ALA A 443 11.28 -14.53 -8.44
C ALA A 443 9.93 -15.24 -8.66
N ASN A 444 9.80 -16.48 -8.18
CA ASN A 444 8.64 -17.33 -8.47
C ASN A 444 8.16 -18.10 -7.22
N ALA A 445 6.87 -17.98 -6.92
CA ALA A 445 6.14 -18.92 -6.07
C ALA A 445 5.08 -19.62 -6.93
N ASP A 446 5.14 -20.95 -7.01
CA ASP A 446 4.16 -21.76 -7.71
C ASP A 446 3.67 -22.91 -6.82
N ASN A 447 2.36 -23.07 -6.70
CA ASN A 447 1.72 -24.06 -5.82
C ASN A 447 2.32 -24.07 -4.40
N SER A 448 2.59 -22.89 -3.83
CA SER A 448 3.36 -22.73 -2.59
C SER A 448 2.72 -21.66 -1.72
N SER A 449 1.74 -22.05 -0.91
CA SER A 449 0.97 -21.12 -0.06
C SER A 449 1.74 -20.67 1.18
N HIS A 450 1.42 -19.48 1.69
CA HIS A 450 2.02 -18.86 2.87
C HIS A 450 3.55 -18.77 2.81
N SER A 451 4.09 -18.58 1.60
CA SER A 451 5.53 -18.66 1.36
C SER A 451 6.15 -17.29 1.11
N VAL A 452 7.42 -17.16 1.44
CA VAL A 452 8.21 -15.93 1.26
C VAL A 452 9.34 -16.23 0.28
N VAL A 453 9.34 -15.53 -0.86
CA VAL A 453 10.30 -15.70 -1.94
C VAL A 453 10.97 -14.35 -2.20
N VAL A 454 12.25 -14.22 -1.86
CA VAL A 454 12.98 -12.94 -2.00
C VAL A 454 14.33 -13.16 -2.66
N GLY A 455 14.53 -12.60 -3.84
CA GLY A 455 15.81 -12.67 -4.55
C GLY A 455 15.65 -12.80 -6.06
N SER A 456 16.67 -12.41 -6.81
CA SER A 456 16.63 -12.62 -8.27
C SER A 456 16.67 -14.11 -8.58
N LYS A 457 15.72 -14.58 -9.39
CA LYS A 457 15.52 -15.99 -9.79
C LYS A 457 15.35 -16.96 -8.62
N SER A 458 14.95 -16.50 -7.44
CA SER A 458 14.56 -17.42 -6.36
C SER A 458 13.26 -18.13 -6.74
N ASN A 459 13.16 -19.40 -6.38
CA ASN A 459 12.09 -20.27 -6.82
C ASN A 459 11.60 -21.15 -5.67
N VAL A 460 10.32 -21.04 -5.34
CA VAL A 460 9.64 -21.89 -4.35
C VAL A 460 8.48 -22.57 -5.04
N THR A 461 8.55 -23.90 -5.15
CA THR A 461 7.57 -24.71 -5.89
C THR A 461 7.07 -25.87 -5.04
N ASN A 462 5.77 -26.13 -5.03
CA ASN A 462 5.15 -27.21 -4.23
C ASN A 462 5.60 -27.22 -2.76
N SER A 463 5.82 -26.04 -2.17
CA SER A 463 6.48 -25.90 -0.87
C SER A 463 5.70 -24.91 -0.02
N ASN A 464 4.76 -25.39 0.80
CA ASN A 464 3.95 -24.50 1.64
C ASN A 464 4.71 -24.07 2.89
N GLU A 465 4.33 -22.90 3.43
CA GLU A 465 4.89 -22.33 4.67
C GLU A 465 6.41 -22.24 4.64
N SER A 466 6.95 -21.85 3.48
CA SER A 466 8.37 -21.97 3.18
C SER A 466 9.02 -20.63 2.85
N VAL A 467 10.31 -20.53 3.12
CA VAL A 467 11.07 -19.26 3.02
C VAL A 467 12.30 -19.45 2.14
N GLY A 468 12.24 -18.92 0.91
CA GLY A 468 13.35 -18.88 -0.04
C GLY A 468 13.92 -17.47 -0.17
N ILE A 469 15.11 -17.22 0.38
CA ILE A 469 15.75 -15.89 0.36
C ILE A 469 17.16 -15.98 -0.22
N GLY A 470 17.41 -15.30 -1.34
CA GLY A 470 18.72 -15.23 -1.99
C GLY A 470 18.64 -15.36 -3.50
N ARG A 471 19.69 -14.92 -4.20
CA ARG A 471 19.78 -15.07 -5.66
C ARG A 471 19.85 -16.55 -6.03
N GLU A 472 18.91 -17.03 -6.83
CA GLU A 472 18.77 -18.45 -7.23
C GLU A 472 18.58 -19.41 -6.02
N SER A 473 18.01 -18.96 -4.90
CA SER A 473 17.59 -19.90 -3.85
C SER A 473 16.41 -20.75 -4.35
N THR A 474 16.40 -22.04 -4.00
CA THR A 474 15.41 -23.00 -4.47
C THR A 474 14.81 -23.79 -3.31
N LEU A 475 13.49 -23.85 -3.24
CA LEU A 475 12.75 -24.85 -2.48
C LEU A 475 11.81 -25.60 -3.42
N ASN A 476 11.87 -26.93 -3.40
CA ASN A 476 10.98 -27.76 -4.20
C ASN A 476 10.46 -28.95 -3.39
N ASN A 477 9.16 -29.17 -3.39
CA ASN A 477 8.51 -30.27 -2.66
C ASN A 477 9.01 -30.34 -1.20
N SER A 478 9.05 -29.19 -0.53
CA SER A 478 9.71 -29.04 0.78
C SER A 478 8.83 -28.19 1.68
N TYR A 479 8.14 -28.81 2.64
CA TYR A 479 7.18 -28.11 3.51
C TYR A 479 7.86 -27.58 4.77
N TYR A 480 7.37 -26.45 5.30
CA TYR A 480 7.89 -25.85 6.54
C TYR A 480 9.41 -25.58 6.50
N SER A 481 9.94 -25.27 5.32
CA SER A 481 11.37 -25.29 5.05
C SER A 481 11.94 -23.93 4.69
N VAL A 482 13.24 -23.76 4.91
CA VAL A 482 13.94 -22.48 4.79
C VAL A 482 15.20 -22.65 3.96
N ALA A 483 15.33 -21.92 2.86
CA ALA A 483 16.56 -21.82 2.06
C ALA A 483 17.02 -20.37 1.98
N VAL A 484 18.07 -20.02 2.73
CA VAL A 484 18.63 -18.67 2.80
C VAL A 484 20.06 -18.65 2.26
N GLY A 485 20.35 -17.79 1.30
CA GLY A 485 21.67 -17.65 0.66
C GLY A 485 21.61 -17.87 -0.85
N SER A 486 22.58 -17.30 -1.59
CA SER A 486 22.61 -17.51 -3.04
C SER A 486 22.80 -18.99 -3.36
N LYS A 487 22.00 -19.52 -4.29
CA LYS A 487 22.01 -20.94 -4.68
C LYS A 487 21.77 -21.93 -3.53
N SER A 488 21.22 -21.47 -2.39
CA SER A 488 20.78 -22.40 -1.34
C SER A 488 19.62 -23.24 -1.87
N ASN A 489 19.65 -24.56 -1.61
CA ASN A 489 18.75 -25.52 -2.22
C ASN A 489 18.20 -26.49 -1.17
N VAL A 490 16.88 -26.53 -1.01
CA VAL A 490 16.17 -27.50 -0.15
C VAL A 490 15.17 -28.23 -1.03
N THR A 491 15.33 -29.53 -1.22
CA THR A 491 14.51 -30.34 -2.13
C THR A 491 14.04 -31.62 -1.47
N ASP A 492 12.78 -31.99 -1.69
CA ASP A 492 12.18 -33.20 -1.13
C ASP A 492 12.40 -33.30 0.39
N SER A 493 12.28 -32.17 1.09
CA SER A 493 12.75 -32.02 2.45
C SER A 493 11.78 -31.24 3.33
N ASP A 494 11.36 -31.84 4.43
CA ASP A 494 10.37 -31.25 5.34
C ASP A 494 11.02 -30.76 6.63
N GLY A 495 10.54 -29.61 7.13
CA GLY A 495 11.00 -28.99 8.37
C GLY A 495 12.50 -28.66 8.36
N SER A 496 13.08 -28.41 7.19
CA SER A 496 14.53 -28.35 7.00
C SER A 496 15.02 -26.93 6.72
N ILE A 497 16.22 -26.61 7.19
CA ILE A 497 16.78 -25.24 7.17
C ILE A 497 18.18 -25.26 6.55
N GLY A 498 18.29 -24.75 5.32
CA GLY A 498 19.54 -24.56 4.59
C GLY A 498 19.96 -23.09 4.53
N ILE A 499 21.03 -22.72 5.24
CA ILE A 499 21.54 -21.34 5.30
C ILE A 499 22.99 -21.28 4.80
N GLY A 500 23.26 -20.52 3.74
CA GLY A 500 24.60 -20.29 3.21
C GLY A 500 24.66 -20.33 1.68
N LEU A 501 25.77 -19.85 1.11
CA LEU A 501 26.04 -19.95 -0.32
C LEU A 501 26.12 -21.43 -0.73
N LYS A 502 25.20 -21.87 -1.60
CA LYS A 502 25.09 -23.28 -2.04
C LYS A 502 24.88 -24.30 -0.90
N SER A 503 24.28 -23.91 0.23
CA SER A 503 23.84 -24.91 1.21
C SER A 503 22.80 -25.82 0.57
N THR A 504 22.93 -27.14 0.73
CA THR A 504 22.07 -28.14 0.08
C THR A 504 21.49 -29.09 1.11
N ILE A 505 20.17 -29.26 1.10
CA ILE A 505 19.46 -30.30 1.82
C ILE A 505 18.59 -31.05 0.81
N ASN A 506 18.71 -32.37 0.76
CA ASN A 506 17.96 -33.20 -0.18
C ASN A 506 17.42 -34.46 0.49
N ASN A 507 16.16 -34.80 0.24
CA ASN A 507 15.51 -36.03 0.73
C ASN A 507 15.74 -36.26 2.23
N SER A 508 15.57 -35.20 3.01
CA SER A 508 15.94 -35.15 4.42
C SER A 508 14.86 -34.46 5.26
N ILE A 509 14.69 -34.89 6.51
CA ILE A 509 13.64 -34.40 7.40
C ILE A 509 14.26 -33.80 8.66
N TYR A 510 13.78 -32.62 9.08
CA TYR A 510 14.29 -31.88 10.24
C TYR A 510 15.82 -31.67 10.19
N ALA A 511 16.35 -31.39 9.01
CA ALA A 511 17.78 -31.20 8.78
C ALA A 511 18.17 -29.72 8.90
N LEU A 512 19.37 -29.46 9.45
CA LEU A 512 19.93 -28.12 9.59
C LEU A 512 21.31 -28.06 8.92
N SER A 513 21.41 -27.34 7.80
CA SER A 513 22.66 -27.16 7.04
C SER A 513 23.05 -25.69 7.01
N ILE A 514 24.07 -25.30 7.78
CA ILE A 514 24.57 -23.93 7.87
C ILE A 514 26.02 -23.86 7.39
N GLY A 515 26.25 -23.07 6.34
CA GLY A 515 27.58 -22.75 5.81
C GLY A 515 27.67 -22.91 4.30
N SER A 516 28.76 -22.42 3.72
CA SER A 516 28.92 -22.47 2.26
C SER A 516 29.19 -23.89 1.79
N ASN A 517 28.42 -24.34 0.81
CA ASN A 517 28.54 -25.68 0.25
C ASN A 517 28.37 -26.81 1.29
N SER A 518 27.71 -26.52 2.42
CA SER A 518 27.30 -27.55 3.39
C SER A 518 26.17 -28.39 2.82
N LYS A 519 26.19 -29.70 3.09
CA LYS A 519 25.35 -30.67 2.41
C LYS A 519 24.78 -31.71 3.36
N ILE A 520 23.46 -31.90 3.32
CA ILE A 520 22.75 -32.98 3.99
C ILE A 520 21.93 -33.77 2.96
N GLU A 521 22.08 -35.09 2.91
CA GLU A 521 21.36 -35.97 1.97
C GLU A 521 20.84 -37.24 2.65
N ASN A 522 19.59 -37.62 2.37
CA ASN A 522 18.99 -38.88 2.84
C ASN A 522 19.11 -39.06 4.37
N SER A 523 18.93 -37.98 5.12
CA SER A 523 19.24 -37.90 6.55
C SER A 523 18.05 -37.38 7.34
N VAL A 524 17.93 -37.82 8.59
CA VAL A 524 16.86 -37.36 9.51
C VAL A 524 17.54 -36.75 10.74
N ASN A 525 17.07 -35.59 11.20
CA ASN A 525 17.66 -34.86 12.33
C ASN A 525 19.18 -34.58 12.17
N GLY A 526 19.65 -34.45 10.93
CA GLY A 526 21.06 -34.19 10.62
C GLY A 526 21.41 -32.72 10.83
N VAL A 527 22.55 -32.45 11.45
CA VAL A 527 23.07 -31.10 11.64
C VAL A 527 24.45 -31.00 11.00
N ALA A 528 24.60 -30.10 10.03
CA ALA A 528 25.85 -29.82 9.34
C ALA A 528 26.21 -28.34 9.45
N LEU A 529 27.31 -28.02 10.14
CA LEU A 529 27.75 -26.66 10.44
C LEU A 529 29.19 -26.44 9.95
N GLY A 530 29.37 -25.70 8.86
CA GLY A 530 30.69 -25.38 8.34
C GLY A 530 30.73 -25.25 6.82
N VAL A 531 31.94 -25.09 6.30
CA VAL A 531 32.16 -24.99 4.85
C VAL A 531 32.48 -26.39 4.32
N ASN A 532 31.82 -26.80 3.23
CA ASN A 532 31.99 -28.13 2.64
C ASN A 532 31.69 -29.31 3.60
N THR A 533 30.86 -29.11 4.62
CA THR A 533 30.41 -30.20 5.51
C THR A 533 29.47 -31.15 4.79
N ILE A 534 29.55 -32.45 5.11
CA ILE A 534 28.69 -33.48 4.50
C ILE A 534 28.10 -34.37 5.60
N SER A 535 26.77 -34.48 5.66
CA SER A 535 26.06 -35.54 6.37
C SER A 535 25.18 -36.31 5.40
N LYS A 536 25.49 -37.58 5.16
CA LYS A 536 24.80 -38.38 4.15
C LYS A 536 24.39 -39.75 4.67
N ASN A 537 23.18 -40.18 4.35
CA ASN A 537 22.58 -41.45 4.79
C ASN A 537 22.71 -41.63 6.31
N SER A 538 22.52 -40.55 7.08
CA SER A 538 22.91 -40.51 8.49
C SER A 538 21.78 -39.92 9.33
N ASN A 539 21.42 -40.60 10.43
CA ASN A 539 20.30 -40.18 11.29
C ASN A 539 20.83 -39.67 12.63
N GLY A 540 20.42 -38.47 13.05
CA GLY A 540 20.84 -37.85 14.30
C GLY A 540 22.34 -37.52 14.34
N SER A 541 22.97 -37.31 13.18
CA SER A 541 24.39 -36.99 13.09
C SER A 541 24.64 -35.50 13.30
N PHE A 542 25.72 -35.16 13.99
CA PHE A 542 26.30 -33.82 14.02
C PHE A 542 27.63 -33.82 13.26
N VAL A 543 27.79 -32.89 12.32
CA VAL A 543 29.05 -32.65 11.60
C VAL A 543 29.41 -31.18 11.64
N GLY A 544 30.60 -30.87 12.13
CA GLY A 544 31.09 -29.51 12.31
C GLY A 544 32.56 -29.35 11.91
N GLY A 545 32.87 -28.31 11.13
CA GLY A 545 34.23 -27.99 10.67
C GLY A 545 34.38 -28.05 9.15
N GLU A 546 35.46 -27.45 8.65
CA GLU A 546 35.70 -27.39 7.20
C GLU A 546 35.95 -28.81 6.62
N PHE A 547 35.25 -29.19 5.55
CA PHE A 547 35.35 -30.53 4.93
C PHE A 547 35.05 -31.71 5.88
N ALA A 548 34.42 -31.47 7.04
CA ALA A 548 34.05 -32.53 7.96
C ALA A 548 32.92 -33.40 7.38
N LYS A 549 32.93 -34.69 7.71
CA LYS A 549 32.07 -35.67 7.03
C LYS A 549 31.46 -36.72 7.97
N VAL A 550 30.17 -36.99 7.81
CA VAL A 550 29.49 -38.15 8.38
C VAL A 550 28.78 -38.91 7.27
N GLU A 551 29.08 -40.19 7.13
CA GLU A 551 28.43 -41.07 6.15
C GLU A 551 27.99 -42.40 6.77
N ASN A 552 26.79 -42.84 6.37
CA ASN A 552 26.19 -44.12 6.75
C ASN A 552 26.25 -44.38 8.27
N SER A 553 26.03 -43.34 9.08
CA SER A 553 26.23 -43.39 10.52
C SER A 553 25.01 -42.86 11.26
N ARG A 554 24.64 -43.50 12.38
CA ARG A 554 23.55 -43.04 13.23
C ARG A 554 24.10 -42.49 14.55
N GLY A 555 23.72 -41.29 14.95
CA GLY A 555 24.15 -40.67 16.21
C GLY A 555 25.64 -40.31 16.26
N ALA A 556 26.30 -40.19 15.11
CA ALA A 556 27.72 -39.83 15.06
C ALA A 556 27.93 -38.33 15.31
N ILE A 557 29.02 -37.99 16.02
CA ILE A 557 29.43 -36.62 16.32
C ILE A 557 30.83 -36.41 15.75
N VAL A 558 30.94 -35.51 14.77
CA VAL A 558 32.20 -35.18 14.11
C VAL A 558 32.45 -33.70 14.24
N VAL A 559 33.58 -33.32 14.86
CA VAL A 559 33.98 -31.93 15.04
C VAL A 559 35.47 -31.77 14.73
N GLY A 560 35.79 -30.97 13.72
CA GLY A 560 37.16 -30.67 13.30
C GLY A 560 37.29 -30.62 11.78
N SER A 561 38.23 -29.82 11.28
CA SER A 561 38.48 -29.76 9.83
C SER A 561 38.96 -31.13 9.32
N GLN A 562 38.38 -31.61 8.21
CA GLN A 562 38.60 -32.94 7.63
C GLN A 562 38.34 -34.12 8.58
N ALA A 563 37.66 -33.90 9.71
CA ALA A 563 37.26 -34.99 10.60
C ALA A 563 36.18 -35.84 9.93
N LYS A 564 36.17 -37.16 10.18
CA LYS A 564 35.18 -38.05 9.57
C LYS A 564 34.68 -39.19 10.46
N ALA A 565 33.43 -39.57 10.24
CA ALA A 565 32.83 -40.81 10.72
C ALA A 565 32.15 -41.55 9.56
N GLU A 566 32.60 -42.77 9.27
CA GLU A 566 32.10 -43.59 8.16
C GLU A 566 31.68 -44.96 8.70
N ASN A 567 30.43 -45.36 8.49
CA ASN A 567 29.86 -46.62 8.98
C ASN A 567 29.99 -46.80 10.51
N ALA A 568 29.94 -45.70 11.28
CA ALA A 568 30.23 -45.67 12.71
C ALA A 568 29.01 -45.19 13.51
N ILE A 569 28.12 -46.11 13.88
CA ILE A 569 26.97 -45.81 14.76
C ILE A 569 27.49 -45.34 16.11
N GLY A 570 27.10 -44.14 16.55
CA GLY A 570 27.58 -43.53 17.80
C GLY A 570 29.06 -43.15 17.80
N GLY A 571 29.71 -43.10 16.63
CA GLY A 571 31.12 -42.74 16.52
C GLY A 571 31.37 -41.27 16.84
N ILE A 572 32.45 -40.99 17.57
CA ILE A 572 32.83 -39.62 17.98
C ILE A 572 34.22 -39.30 17.45
N ALA A 573 34.33 -38.35 16.51
CA ALA A 573 35.61 -37.86 15.98
C ALA A 573 35.79 -36.39 16.35
N LEU A 574 36.72 -36.09 17.26
CA LEU A 574 36.97 -34.74 17.76
C LEU A 574 38.43 -34.34 17.50
N GLY A 575 38.66 -33.51 16.48
CA GLY A 575 39.97 -33.02 16.09
C GLY A 575 40.16 -32.92 14.57
N HIS A 576 41.08 -32.07 14.13
CA HIS A 576 41.47 -31.97 12.72
C HIS A 576 41.97 -33.33 12.20
N PHE A 577 41.44 -33.84 11.08
CA PHE A 577 41.71 -35.20 10.57
C PHE A 577 41.36 -36.37 11.51
N ALA A 578 40.59 -36.16 12.59
CA ALA A 578 40.15 -37.27 13.43
C ALA A 578 39.20 -38.18 12.64
N SER A 579 39.37 -39.50 12.75
CA SER A 579 38.60 -40.46 11.96
C SER A 579 38.07 -41.61 12.82
N VAL A 580 36.79 -41.94 12.65
CA VAL A 580 36.16 -43.13 13.25
C VAL A 580 35.55 -44.00 12.14
N SER A 581 35.87 -45.29 12.17
CA SER A 581 35.39 -46.28 11.19
C SER A 581 34.67 -47.48 11.82
N VAL A 582 34.53 -47.48 13.15
CA VAL A 582 33.86 -48.53 13.92
C VAL A 582 32.77 -47.93 14.81
N SER A 583 31.69 -48.66 15.03
CA SER A 583 30.57 -48.19 15.84
C SER A 583 30.98 -48.03 17.31
N ASN A 584 30.57 -46.91 17.92
CA ASN A 584 30.92 -46.46 19.27
C ASN A 584 32.42 -46.16 19.49
N GLY A 585 33.23 -46.12 18.43
CA GLY A 585 34.62 -45.70 18.51
C GLY A 585 34.75 -44.21 18.81
N VAL A 586 35.76 -43.82 19.59
CA VAL A 586 36.04 -42.41 19.92
C VAL A 586 37.45 -42.07 19.47
N ALA A 587 37.61 -41.13 18.55
CA ALA A 587 38.89 -40.55 18.17
C ALA A 587 39.00 -39.14 18.76
N LEU A 588 39.94 -38.94 19.68
CA LEU A 588 40.13 -37.67 20.40
C LEU A 588 41.52 -37.10 20.09
N GLY A 589 41.55 -35.92 19.50
CA GLY A 589 42.76 -35.21 19.10
C GLY A 589 42.99 -35.20 17.58
N SER A 590 43.88 -34.30 17.13
CA SER A 590 44.22 -34.16 15.71
C SER A 590 44.80 -35.47 15.15
N SER A 591 44.32 -35.89 13.99
CA SER A 591 44.78 -37.09 13.27
C SER A 591 44.62 -38.39 14.07
N SER A 592 43.81 -38.40 15.14
CA SER A 592 43.50 -39.62 15.88
C SER A 592 42.59 -40.53 15.05
N VAL A 593 42.85 -41.84 15.06
CA VAL A 593 42.06 -42.83 14.32
C VAL A 593 41.52 -43.88 15.29
N SER A 594 40.19 -44.05 15.33
CA SER A 594 39.54 -45.18 16.01
C SER A 594 38.98 -46.15 14.97
N ASN A 595 39.70 -47.25 14.78
CA ASN A 595 39.39 -48.37 13.90
C ASN A 595 39.41 -49.73 14.64
N VAL A 596 39.65 -49.71 15.95
CA VAL A 596 39.69 -50.91 16.80
C VAL A 596 38.30 -51.12 17.41
N ASP A 597 37.61 -52.15 16.95
CA ASP A 597 36.32 -52.57 17.50
C ASP A 597 36.50 -53.22 18.89
N LYS A 598 35.40 -53.51 19.57
CA LYS A 598 35.39 -54.29 20.81
C LYS A 598 36.04 -55.66 20.61
N LEU A 599 36.54 -56.25 21.69
CA LEU A 599 36.99 -57.65 21.80
C LEU A 599 38.27 -57.98 21.03
N GLN A 600 39.05 -56.95 20.70
CA GLN A 600 40.40 -57.06 20.15
C GLN A 600 41.43 -57.28 21.27
N ILE A 601 42.42 -58.13 21.05
CA ILE A 601 43.43 -58.50 22.06
C ILE A 601 44.48 -57.38 22.13
N GLY A 602 44.77 -56.89 23.33
CA GLY A 602 45.79 -55.87 23.57
C GLY A 602 47.22 -56.43 23.58
N TYR A 603 48.20 -55.56 23.32
CA TYR A 603 49.62 -55.91 23.26
C TYR A 603 50.14 -56.48 24.59
N GLY A 604 50.96 -57.55 24.52
CA GLY A 604 51.58 -58.20 25.68
C GLY A 604 50.72 -59.28 26.36
N LEU A 605 49.40 -59.32 26.13
CA LEU A 605 48.53 -60.38 26.66
C LEU A 605 48.71 -61.71 25.91
N GLU A 606 49.20 -61.67 24.67
CA GLU A 606 49.44 -62.87 23.86
C GLU A 606 50.55 -63.77 24.39
N ALA A 607 51.50 -63.20 25.16
CA ALA A 607 52.63 -63.93 25.74
C ALA A 607 52.24 -64.71 27.01
N ASN A 608 51.05 -64.48 27.57
CA ASN A 608 50.53 -65.20 28.73
C ASN A 608 49.52 -66.27 28.29
N SER A 609 49.99 -67.52 28.22
CA SER A 609 49.18 -68.67 27.78
C SER A 609 47.91 -68.89 28.61
N GLU A 610 47.90 -68.53 29.89
CA GLU A 610 46.74 -68.67 30.76
C GLU A 610 45.65 -67.64 30.45
N ILE A 611 46.03 -66.37 30.28
CA ILE A 611 45.11 -65.28 29.93
C ILE A 611 44.57 -65.49 28.51
N LYS A 612 45.42 -65.89 27.58
CA LYS A 612 45.01 -66.21 26.20
C LYS A 612 43.94 -67.31 26.15
N ASN A 613 44.12 -68.40 26.89
CA ASN A 613 43.13 -69.48 26.98
C ASN A 613 41.78 -69.00 27.57
N LYS A 614 41.80 -68.10 28.57
CA LYS A 614 40.58 -67.50 29.14
C LYS A 614 39.86 -66.63 28.10
N ILE A 615 40.59 -65.82 27.34
CA ILE A 615 40.05 -65.00 26.26
C ILE A 615 39.43 -65.87 25.14
N ASP A 616 40.14 -66.92 24.69
CA ASP A 616 39.65 -67.80 23.62
C ASP A 616 38.41 -68.57 24.03
N THR A 617 38.34 -69.02 25.29
CA THR A 617 37.16 -69.68 25.86
C THR A 617 35.97 -68.72 25.93
N PHE A 618 36.21 -67.48 26.38
CA PHE A 618 35.20 -66.43 26.40
C PHE A 618 34.68 -66.12 25.00
N LYS A 619 35.54 -65.93 24.00
CA LYS A 619 35.14 -65.61 22.61
C LYS A 619 34.21 -66.67 22.03
N LYS A 620 34.46 -67.96 22.28
CA LYS A 620 33.58 -69.06 21.86
C LYS A 620 32.21 -68.99 22.56
N ALA A 621 32.19 -68.78 23.87
CA ALA A 621 30.95 -68.66 24.64
C ALA A 621 30.12 -67.43 24.22
N GLU A 622 30.78 -66.30 23.97
CA GLU A 622 30.14 -65.09 23.47
C GLU A 622 29.52 -65.29 22.09
N GLN A 623 30.24 -65.94 21.16
CA GLN A 623 29.70 -66.26 19.84
C GLN A 623 28.42 -67.09 19.92
N GLN A 624 28.34 -68.07 20.83
CA GLN A 624 27.14 -68.87 21.05
C GLN A 624 25.97 -68.02 21.60
N LEU A 625 26.25 -67.14 22.57
CA LEU A 625 25.25 -66.21 23.10
C LEU A 625 24.78 -65.21 22.05
N LEU A 626 25.65 -64.78 21.14
CA LEU A 626 25.30 -63.85 20.06
C LEU A 626 24.37 -64.51 19.04
N VAL A 627 24.61 -65.78 18.70
CA VAL A 627 23.71 -66.55 17.81
C VAL A 627 22.32 -66.69 18.42
N THR A 628 22.23 -66.99 19.72
CA THR A 628 20.91 -67.13 20.39
C THR A 628 20.23 -65.77 20.60
N LEU A 629 21.00 -64.72 20.89
CA LEU A 629 20.49 -63.35 20.96
C LEU A 629 19.90 -62.89 19.63
N ASN A 630 20.62 -63.08 18.53
CA ASN A 630 20.16 -62.70 17.19
C ASN A 630 18.88 -63.45 16.80
N ALA A 631 18.77 -64.74 17.13
CA ALA A 631 17.55 -65.50 16.91
C ALA A 631 16.36 -64.92 17.71
N ALA A 632 16.56 -64.56 18.98
CA ALA A 632 15.54 -63.93 19.81
C ALA A 632 15.16 -62.51 19.32
N GLU A 633 16.13 -61.76 18.79
CA GLU A 633 15.89 -60.44 18.19
C GLU A 633 15.01 -60.52 16.94
N GLU A 634 15.31 -61.45 16.03
CA GLU A 634 14.52 -61.63 14.81
C GLU A 634 13.10 -62.15 15.10
N GLU A 635 12.95 -63.01 16.12
CA GLU A 635 11.65 -63.41 16.63
C GLU A 635 10.86 -62.21 17.17
N TYR A 636 11.48 -61.37 18.01
CA TYR A 636 10.84 -60.17 18.54
C TYR A 636 10.42 -59.21 17.41
N LYS A 637 11.30 -58.89 16.46
CA LYS A 637 10.99 -58.02 15.31
C LYS A 637 9.82 -58.55 14.49
N THR A 638 9.77 -59.86 14.27
CA THR A 638 8.69 -60.51 13.52
C THR A 638 7.36 -60.36 14.26
N LYS A 639 7.35 -60.59 15.58
CA LYS A 639 6.15 -60.45 16.42
C LYS A 639 5.72 -58.99 16.62
N ASP A 640 6.67 -58.05 16.66
CA ASP A 640 6.40 -56.62 16.76
C ASP A 640 5.70 -56.08 15.50
N LYS A 641 6.21 -56.45 14.31
CA LYS A 641 5.53 -56.15 13.04
C LYS A 641 4.15 -56.80 12.95
N ALA A 642 4.00 -58.03 13.41
CA ALA A 642 2.70 -58.70 13.45
C ALA A 642 1.70 -57.96 14.37
N TYR A 643 2.18 -57.39 15.48
CA TYR A 643 1.36 -56.54 16.37
C TYR A 643 0.98 -55.20 15.74
N GLU A 644 1.90 -54.54 15.04
CA GLU A 644 1.63 -53.29 14.31
C GLU A 644 0.56 -53.51 13.21
N GLN A 645 0.54 -54.69 12.59
CA GLN A 645 -0.37 -55.05 11.49
C GLN A 645 -1.65 -55.79 11.94
N ALA A 646 -1.77 -56.16 13.21
CA ALA A 646 -2.93 -56.93 13.71
C ALA A 646 -4.22 -56.09 13.78
N SER A 647 -5.34 -56.69 13.38
CA SER A 647 -6.68 -56.14 13.60
C SER A 647 -7.05 -56.18 15.09
N ASP A 648 -8.01 -55.33 15.52
CA ASP A 648 -8.33 -55.15 16.95
C ASP A 648 -8.72 -56.44 17.68
N GLU A 649 -9.36 -57.40 17.01
CA GLU A 649 -9.75 -58.70 17.58
C GLU A 649 -8.53 -59.61 17.90
N HIS A 650 -7.45 -59.50 17.12
CA HIS A 650 -6.23 -60.31 17.29
C HIS A 650 -5.09 -59.57 17.99
N ARG A 651 -5.23 -58.26 18.21
CA ARG A 651 -4.20 -57.38 18.77
C ARG A 651 -3.80 -57.76 20.20
N ALA A 652 -4.73 -58.27 21.01
CA ALA A 652 -4.42 -58.74 22.37
C ALA A 652 -3.47 -59.96 22.36
N THR A 653 -3.74 -60.93 21.49
CA THR A 653 -2.90 -62.12 21.30
C THR A 653 -1.53 -61.75 20.70
N ALA A 654 -1.51 -60.91 19.66
CA ALA A 654 -0.27 -60.44 19.04
C ALA A 654 0.62 -59.65 20.02
N LYS A 655 0.02 -58.82 20.89
CA LYS A 655 0.73 -58.11 21.95
C LYS A 655 1.34 -59.07 22.97
N ALA A 656 0.61 -60.09 23.40
CA ALA A 656 1.11 -61.08 24.35
C ALA A 656 2.32 -61.86 23.78
N GLU A 657 2.24 -62.30 22.52
CA GLU A 657 3.35 -62.97 21.83
C GLU A 657 4.57 -62.06 21.66
N ARG A 658 4.34 -60.79 21.30
CA ARG A 658 5.41 -59.77 21.24
C ARG A 658 6.07 -59.57 22.60
N ASP A 659 5.29 -59.42 23.67
CA ASP A 659 5.82 -59.17 25.01
C ASP A 659 6.66 -60.34 25.52
N VAL A 660 6.26 -61.58 25.22
CA VAL A 660 7.06 -62.78 25.52
C VAL A 660 8.36 -62.80 24.71
N ALA A 661 8.31 -62.53 23.40
CA ALA A 661 9.51 -62.47 22.55
C ALA A 661 10.45 -61.34 22.99
N LYS A 662 9.91 -60.19 23.40
CA LYS A 662 10.66 -59.06 23.96
C LYS A 662 11.35 -59.44 25.27
N ALA A 663 10.64 -60.08 26.20
CA ALA A 663 11.21 -60.52 27.47
C ALA A 663 12.34 -61.57 27.28
N ASN A 664 12.18 -62.49 26.32
CA ASN A 664 13.23 -63.44 25.95
C ASN A 664 14.46 -62.72 25.38
N TYR A 665 14.26 -61.78 24.47
CA TYR A 665 15.33 -60.94 23.91
C TYR A 665 16.06 -60.13 25.01
N GLU A 666 15.34 -59.50 25.94
CA GLU A 666 15.90 -58.76 27.08
C GLU A 666 16.70 -59.67 28.03
N THR A 667 16.23 -60.90 28.25
CA THR A 667 16.94 -61.92 29.04
C THR A 667 18.28 -62.28 28.38
N LYS A 668 18.27 -62.55 27.07
CA LYS A 668 19.50 -62.86 26.31
C LYS A 668 20.49 -61.68 26.25
N GLN A 669 19.99 -60.45 26.20
CA GLN A 669 20.85 -59.27 26.35
C GLN A 669 21.53 -59.21 27.72
N THR A 670 20.80 -59.56 28.78
CA THR A 670 21.34 -59.58 30.15
C THR A 670 22.38 -60.69 30.32
N GLU A 671 22.12 -61.90 29.81
CA GLU A 671 23.09 -63.01 29.81
C GLU A 671 24.40 -62.62 29.11
N LEU A 672 24.31 -62.01 27.93
CA LEU A 672 25.48 -61.53 27.19
C LEU A 672 26.24 -60.43 27.96
N LYS A 673 25.51 -59.51 28.61
CA LYS A 673 26.09 -58.43 29.41
C LYS A 673 26.85 -58.96 30.62
N GLU A 674 26.26 -59.88 31.39
CA GLU A 674 26.93 -60.49 32.54
C GLU A 674 28.14 -61.30 32.08
N LYS A 675 28.04 -62.04 30.97
CA LYS A 675 29.18 -62.78 30.43
C LYS A 675 30.35 -61.87 30.09
N ARG A 676 30.09 -60.71 29.47
CA ARG A 676 31.12 -59.70 29.14
C ARG A 676 31.81 -59.10 30.36
N LYS A 677 31.17 -59.03 31.54
CA LYS A 677 31.82 -58.55 32.77
C LYS A 677 32.91 -59.48 33.27
N GLU A 678 32.80 -60.79 32.99
CA GLU A 678 33.81 -61.77 33.41
C GLU A 678 35.19 -61.53 32.76
N ILE A 679 35.23 -60.84 31.61
CA ILE A 679 36.46 -60.63 30.83
C ILE A 679 36.87 -59.15 30.73
N SER A 680 36.06 -58.20 31.23
CA SER A 680 36.23 -56.78 30.96
C SER A 680 37.53 -56.16 31.51
N THR A 681 38.18 -56.81 32.46
CA THR A 681 39.52 -56.41 32.95
C THR A 681 40.61 -56.65 31.91
N TRP A 682 40.44 -57.65 31.04
CA TRP A 682 41.46 -58.11 30.10
C TRP A 682 41.13 -57.77 28.65
N LEU A 683 39.85 -57.59 28.32
CA LEU A 683 39.37 -57.41 26.96
C LEU A 683 38.33 -56.29 26.89
N SER A 684 38.49 -55.38 25.93
CA SER A 684 37.54 -54.29 25.72
C SER A 684 36.17 -54.83 25.27
N THR A 685 35.09 -54.37 25.91
CA THR A 685 33.72 -54.77 25.55
C THR A 685 32.98 -53.70 24.73
N ALA A 686 33.63 -52.57 24.50
CA ALA A 686 33.25 -51.47 23.62
C ALA A 686 34.42 -51.12 22.69
N ALA A 687 34.15 -50.39 21.60
CA ALA A 687 35.18 -49.93 20.67
C ALA A 687 36.15 -48.95 21.33
N ALA A 688 37.35 -48.83 20.76
CA ALA A 688 38.45 -48.11 21.41
C ALA A 688 38.25 -46.59 21.45
N VAL A 689 38.71 -45.99 22.55
CA VAL A 689 39.04 -44.57 22.61
C VAL A 689 40.49 -44.41 22.14
N SER A 690 40.68 -43.83 20.96
CA SER A 690 41.99 -43.58 20.37
C SER A 690 42.42 -42.13 20.60
N LEU A 691 43.63 -41.98 21.15
CA LEU A 691 44.32 -40.70 21.35
C LEU A 691 45.39 -40.43 20.27
N GLY A 692 45.47 -41.26 19.22
CA GLY A 692 46.56 -41.21 18.25
C GLY A 692 46.28 -42.01 17.00
N ASN A 693 47.32 -42.25 16.22
CA ASN A 693 47.26 -43.04 15.00
C ASN A 693 48.56 -43.84 14.88
N GLU A 694 48.43 -45.16 15.01
CA GLU A 694 49.57 -46.08 14.97
C GLU A 694 50.26 -46.09 13.60
N ASP A 695 49.48 -46.09 12.51
CA ASP A 695 49.99 -46.12 11.13
C ASP A 695 50.85 -44.88 10.81
N GLU A 696 50.56 -43.75 11.47
CA GLU A 696 51.27 -42.48 11.32
C GLU A 696 52.27 -42.21 12.47
N GLY A 697 52.42 -43.15 13.42
CA GLY A 697 53.30 -43.00 14.59
C GLY A 697 52.87 -41.89 15.58
N ILE A 698 51.62 -41.43 15.51
CA ILE A 698 51.09 -40.37 16.36
C ILE A 698 50.64 -40.95 17.70
N THR A 699 51.29 -40.54 18.79
CA THR A 699 50.91 -40.90 20.15
C THR A 699 50.74 -39.65 21.03
N ARG A 700 50.04 -39.77 22.16
CA ARG A 700 49.79 -38.67 23.10
C ARG A 700 49.98 -39.10 24.54
N GLN A 701 50.46 -38.17 25.36
CA GLN A 701 50.54 -38.35 26.81
C GLN A 701 49.21 -37.98 27.47
N LEU A 702 48.76 -38.81 28.42
CA LEU A 702 47.67 -38.50 29.32
C LEU A 702 48.24 -37.88 30.60
N ASN A 703 48.16 -36.57 30.75
CA ASN A 703 48.65 -35.84 31.94
C ASN A 703 47.52 -35.61 32.96
N ASN A 704 47.90 -35.27 34.20
CA ASN A 704 46.97 -35.09 35.34
C ASN A 704 46.10 -36.31 35.65
N LEU A 705 46.60 -37.52 35.33
CA LEU A 705 45.94 -38.77 35.64
C LEU A 705 46.15 -39.15 37.11
N ALA A 706 45.08 -39.13 37.89
CA ALA A 706 45.08 -39.65 39.26
C ALA A 706 45.38 -41.16 39.29
N ALA A 707 45.80 -41.68 40.44
CA ALA A 707 46.07 -43.11 40.58
C ALA A 707 44.78 -43.93 40.40
N GLY A 708 44.84 -44.98 39.60
CA GLY A 708 43.71 -45.89 39.39
C GLY A 708 43.29 -46.61 40.67
N THR A 709 41.99 -46.88 40.81
CA THR A 709 41.35 -47.53 41.96
C THR A 709 40.81 -48.93 41.65
N LYS A 710 40.49 -49.19 40.38
CA LYS A 710 40.00 -50.47 39.85
C LYS A 710 40.98 -51.02 38.83
N ASP A 711 40.90 -52.32 38.57
CA ASP A 711 41.78 -53.01 37.61
C ASP A 711 41.64 -52.49 36.16
N THR A 712 40.54 -51.81 35.84
CA THR A 712 40.27 -51.21 34.51
C THR A 712 40.71 -49.74 34.39
N ASP A 713 41.19 -49.13 35.46
CA ASP A 713 41.62 -47.73 35.44
C ASP A 713 43.02 -47.60 34.82
N ALA A 714 43.28 -46.49 34.12
CA ALA A 714 44.61 -46.23 33.59
C ALA A 714 45.63 -46.01 34.74
N VAL A 715 46.83 -46.60 34.60
CA VAL A 715 47.91 -46.49 35.59
C VAL A 715 48.73 -45.24 35.32
N ASN A 716 49.02 -44.45 36.35
CA ASN A 716 49.90 -43.28 36.22
C ASN A 716 51.37 -43.62 36.55
N VAL A 717 52.28 -42.67 36.26
CA VAL A 717 53.73 -42.88 36.46
C VAL A 717 54.10 -43.10 37.94
N ALA A 718 53.34 -42.54 38.89
CA ALA A 718 53.61 -42.73 40.32
C ALA A 718 53.32 -44.18 40.76
N GLN A 719 52.24 -44.77 40.27
CA GLN A 719 51.92 -46.18 40.50
C GLN A 719 52.97 -47.12 39.89
N LEU A 720 53.49 -46.79 38.70
CA LEU A 720 54.59 -47.56 38.08
C LEU A 720 55.90 -47.43 38.88
N LYS A 721 56.26 -46.21 39.33
CA LYS A 721 57.44 -45.98 40.18
C LYS A 721 57.35 -46.70 41.53
N ALA A 722 56.15 -46.85 42.09
CA ALA A 722 55.95 -47.64 43.32
C ALA A 722 56.27 -49.13 43.09
N ILE A 723 55.99 -49.66 41.90
CA ILE A 723 56.40 -51.01 41.51
C ILE A 723 57.92 -51.05 41.28
N GLU A 724 58.50 -50.07 40.59
CA GLU A 724 59.95 -49.95 40.39
C GLU A 724 60.72 -49.95 41.73
N ALA A 725 60.24 -49.20 42.73
CA ALA A 725 60.80 -49.19 44.08
C ALA A 725 60.74 -50.58 44.75
N LYS A 726 59.65 -51.34 44.56
CA LYS A 726 59.54 -52.72 45.05
C LYS A 726 60.49 -53.67 44.32
N VAL A 727 60.62 -53.58 43.00
CA VAL A 727 61.54 -54.40 42.21
C VAL A 727 63.00 -54.06 42.52
N ALA A 728 63.33 -52.78 42.72
CA ALA A 728 64.65 -52.33 43.17
C ALA A 728 64.98 -52.82 44.59
N SER A 729 64.00 -52.87 45.51
CA SER A 729 64.18 -53.47 46.84
C SER A 729 64.38 -54.99 46.82
N GLY A 730 63.85 -55.68 45.79
CA GLY A 730 64.14 -57.10 45.55
C GLY A 730 65.61 -57.38 45.18
N GLY A 731 66.33 -56.39 44.66
CA GLY A 731 67.78 -56.44 44.45
C GLY A 731 68.61 -56.30 45.74
N VAL A 732 68.03 -55.77 46.82
CA VAL A 732 68.71 -55.55 48.11
C VAL A 732 68.74 -56.83 48.96
N ASP A 733 67.75 -57.73 48.81
CA ASP A 733 67.75 -59.03 49.49
C ASP A 733 68.79 -60.02 48.92
N ALA A 734 69.11 -59.92 47.62
CA ALA A 734 70.20 -60.68 47.00
C ALA A 734 71.60 -60.22 47.46
N ALA A 735 71.76 -58.94 47.85
CA ALA A 735 73.02 -58.41 48.38
C ALA A 735 73.30 -58.82 49.85
N ARG A 736 72.26 -59.27 50.59
CA ARG A 736 72.40 -59.73 51.99
C ARG A 736 73.03 -61.12 52.11
N GLN A 737 72.75 -62.03 51.17
CA GLN A 737 73.35 -63.39 51.13
C GLN A 737 74.82 -63.39 50.68
N PHE A 738 75.25 -62.42 49.87
CA PHE A 738 76.65 -62.29 49.42
C PHE A 738 77.60 -61.86 50.55
N ASN A 739 77.11 -61.07 51.52
CA ASN A 739 77.90 -60.57 52.65
C ASN A 739 78.08 -61.60 53.79
N GLU A 740 77.17 -62.56 53.97
CA GLU A 740 77.34 -63.67 54.93
C GLU A 740 78.51 -64.61 54.58
N VAL A 741 78.78 -64.80 53.28
CA VAL A 741 79.89 -65.64 52.79
C VAL A 741 81.25 -64.96 52.99
N ASN A 742 81.32 -63.64 52.82
CA ASN A 742 82.55 -62.86 52.98
C ASN A 742 82.95 -62.66 54.46
N THR A 743 81.98 -62.78 55.37
CA THR A 743 82.16 -62.64 56.82
C THR A 743 82.90 -63.84 57.43
N LYS A 744 82.64 -65.07 56.95
CA LYS A 744 83.37 -66.28 57.38
C LYS A 744 84.84 -66.30 56.96
N LEU A 745 85.21 -65.60 55.89
CA LEU A 745 86.58 -65.53 55.38
C LEU A 745 87.46 -64.54 56.17
N THR A 746 86.83 -63.57 56.85
CA THR A 746 87.52 -62.52 57.63
C THR A 746 87.72 -62.94 59.09
N GLU A 747 86.76 -63.66 59.68
CA GLU A 747 86.94 -64.36 60.98
C GLU A 747 88.13 -65.34 60.95
N HIS A 748 88.50 -65.84 59.76
CA HIS A 748 89.69 -66.66 59.52
C HIS A 748 91.00 -65.88 59.39
N THR A 749 90.96 -64.58 59.08
CA THR A 749 92.14 -63.68 59.20
C THR A 749 92.18 -62.94 60.52
N SER A 750 91.41 -63.50 61.46
CA SER A 750 92.02 -64.04 62.64
C SER A 750 91.90 -62.98 63.77
N GLN A 751 92.11 -63.28 65.04
CA GLN A 751 93.28 -64.07 65.36
C GLN A 751 94.56 -63.47 64.68
N LEU A 752 94.46 -62.20 64.25
CA LEU A 752 95.50 -61.23 64.35
C LEU A 752 94.96 -60.00 65.09
N ASP A 753 94.32 -60.32 66.22
CA ASP A 753 94.89 -60.04 67.55
C ASP A 753 95.09 -58.59 67.99
N SER A 754 94.86 -57.60 67.15
CA SER A 754 95.24 -56.22 67.48
C SER A 754 94.04 -55.29 67.62
N GLN A 755 92.97 -55.53 66.85
CA GLN A 755 91.82 -54.63 66.83
C GLN A 755 90.86 -54.82 68.02
N LYS A 756 91.03 -55.92 68.76
CA LYS A 756 90.27 -56.25 69.97
C LYS A 756 90.47 -55.24 71.10
N GLU A 757 91.62 -54.56 71.16
CA GLU A 757 91.90 -53.53 72.18
C GLU A 757 91.29 -52.15 71.83
N GLN A 758 91.11 -51.84 70.53
CA GLN A 758 90.45 -50.60 70.08
C GLN A 758 88.92 -50.66 70.23
N LEU A 759 88.33 -51.84 70.06
CA LEU A 759 86.89 -52.08 70.26
C LEU A 759 86.46 -51.80 71.70
N GLN A 760 87.34 -51.95 72.70
CA GLN A 760 87.03 -51.66 74.10
C GLN A 760 86.94 -50.14 74.39
N SER A 761 87.71 -49.33 73.67
CA SER A 761 87.63 -47.85 73.68
C SER A 761 86.41 -47.34 72.89
N GLN A 762 86.10 -47.99 71.76
CA GLN A 762 84.89 -47.70 70.99
C GLN A 762 83.61 -48.10 71.73
N ASN A 763 83.61 -49.17 72.54
CA ASN A 763 82.45 -49.60 73.34
C ASN A 763 82.01 -48.55 74.36
N ASN A 764 82.94 -47.83 74.99
CA ASN A 764 82.62 -46.72 75.90
C ASN A 764 82.05 -45.49 75.17
N ARG A 765 82.51 -45.24 73.92
CA ARG A 765 81.91 -44.24 73.03
C ARG A 765 80.56 -44.71 72.48
N LEU A 766 80.40 -46.01 72.24
CA LEU A 766 79.16 -46.64 71.78
C LEU A 766 78.07 -46.56 72.85
N ASN A 767 78.40 -46.73 74.14
CA ASN A 767 77.45 -46.52 75.24
C ASN A 767 76.97 -45.06 75.32
N THR A 768 77.85 -44.10 74.99
CA THR A 768 77.50 -42.68 74.91
C THR A 768 76.63 -42.40 73.69
N VAL A 769 76.97 -42.99 72.53
CA VAL A 769 76.18 -42.93 71.30
C VAL A 769 74.86 -43.68 71.45
N GLU A 770 74.77 -44.77 72.22
CA GLU A 770 73.54 -45.50 72.51
C GLU A 770 72.63 -44.67 73.43
N THR A 771 73.21 -43.95 74.39
CA THR A 771 72.49 -42.95 75.20
C THR A 771 71.99 -41.79 74.34
N ASP A 772 72.79 -41.31 73.39
CA ASP A 772 72.40 -40.24 72.45
C ASP A 772 71.45 -40.73 71.35
N VAL A 773 71.53 -41.97 70.90
CA VAL A 773 70.59 -42.61 69.99
C VAL A 773 69.27 -42.85 70.71
N ASN A 774 69.27 -43.21 72.00
CA ASN A 774 68.05 -43.27 72.80
C ASN A 774 67.44 -41.89 73.06
N ARG A 775 68.26 -40.85 73.30
CA ARG A 775 67.78 -39.44 73.32
C ARG A 775 67.25 -38.99 71.97
N HIS A 776 67.93 -39.31 70.87
CA HIS A 776 67.49 -39.01 69.52
C HIS A 776 66.26 -39.84 69.14
N GLN A 777 66.09 -41.06 69.63
CA GLN A 777 64.90 -41.87 69.41
C GLN A 777 63.72 -41.30 70.20
N GLN A 778 63.94 -40.80 71.43
CA GLN A 778 62.93 -40.04 72.17
C GLN A 778 62.62 -38.71 71.51
N ALA A 779 63.61 -37.99 70.98
CA ALA A 779 63.44 -36.75 70.23
C ALA A 779 62.77 -37.00 68.88
N ILE A 780 63.07 -38.09 68.18
CA ILE A 780 62.41 -38.54 66.94
C ILE A 780 61.00 -39.01 67.25
N ASN A 781 60.74 -39.66 68.38
CA ASN A 781 59.38 -40.01 68.80
C ASN A 781 58.57 -38.76 69.19
N GLN A 782 59.20 -37.76 69.82
CA GLN A 782 58.62 -36.44 70.03
C GLN A 782 58.39 -35.70 68.72
N VAL A 783 59.36 -35.70 67.81
CA VAL A 783 59.23 -35.11 66.47
C VAL A 783 58.18 -35.85 65.67
N ASN A 784 58.05 -37.17 65.76
CA ASN A 784 57.00 -37.95 65.11
C ASN A 784 55.64 -37.69 65.76
N THR A 785 55.60 -37.47 67.09
CA THR A 785 54.38 -37.03 67.78
C THR A 785 53.99 -35.61 67.35
N GLU A 786 54.96 -34.71 67.20
CA GLU A 786 54.77 -33.36 66.69
C GLU A 786 54.50 -33.35 65.19
N LEU A 787 55.04 -34.29 64.41
CA LEU A 787 54.79 -34.46 62.98
C LEU A 787 53.43 -35.09 62.76
N THR A 788 52.99 -35.97 63.67
CA THR A 788 51.63 -36.47 63.72
C THR A 788 50.68 -35.34 64.11
N LYS A 789 50.99 -34.51 65.12
CA LYS A 789 50.22 -33.29 65.42
C LYS A 789 50.22 -32.30 64.26
N HIS A 790 51.35 -32.10 63.58
CA HIS A 790 51.43 -31.26 62.39
C HIS A 790 50.68 -31.89 61.22
N SER A 791 50.65 -33.21 61.08
CA SER A 791 49.88 -33.93 60.06
C SER A 791 48.39 -33.82 60.36
N THR A 792 47.95 -33.98 61.61
CA THR A 792 46.57 -33.73 62.03
C THR A 792 46.19 -32.25 61.84
N ARG A 793 47.11 -31.32 62.17
CA ARG A 793 46.94 -29.89 61.89
C ARG A 793 46.96 -29.58 60.40
N LEU A 794 47.76 -30.25 59.59
CA LEU A 794 47.82 -30.08 58.14
C LEU A 794 46.56 -30.66 57.50
N ASN A 795 46.01 -31.77 58.00
CA ASN A 795 44.72 -32.30 57.57
C ASN A 795 43.57 -31.39 58.02
N THR A 796 43.69 -30.76 59.19
CA THR A 796 42.74 -29.72 59.63
C THR A 796 42.89 -28.47 58.77
N VAL A 797 44.11 -28.04 58.45
CA VAL A 797 44.39 -26.93 57.53
C VAL A 797 43.95 -27.26 56.11
N GLU A 798 44.07 -28.50 55.65
CA GLU A 798 43.59 -28.95 54.34
C GLU A 798 42.06 -28.99 54.32
N SER A 799 41.43 -29.45 55.41
CA SER A 799 39.98 -29.35 55.61
C SER A 799 39.52 -27.88 55.69
N ASP A 800 40.29 -27.02 56.35
CA ASP A 800 40.04 -25.58 56.44
C ASP A 800 40.32 -24.88 55.11
N VAL A 801 41.31 -25.32 54.33
CA VAL A 801 41.60 -24.81 52.97
C VAL A 801 40.53 -25.27 52.01
N ASN A 802 40.04 -26.50 52.11
CA ASN A 802 38.91 -26.99 51.32
C ASN A 802 37.60 -26.30 51.73
N ARG A 803 37.39 -26.07 53.04
CA ARG A 803 36.28 -25.25 53.56
C ARG A 803 36.41 -23.81 53.09
N HIS A 804 37.59 -23.22 53.19
CA HIS A 804 37.88 -21.89 52.66
C HIS A 804 37.78 -21.86 51.13
N GLN A 805 38.02 -22.94 50.40
CA GLN A 805 37.83 -22.99 48.95
C GLN A 805 36.34 -23.00 48.61
N VAL A 806 35.53 -23.71 49.40
CA VAL A 806 34.07 -23.67 49.30
C VAL A 806 33.54 -22.29 49.73
N GLU A 807 34.04 -21.71 50.82
CA GLU A 807 33.72 -20.35 51.26
C GLU A 807 34.21 -19.30 50.27
N ILE A 808 35.39 -19.45 49.65
CA ILE A 808 35.93 -18.59 48.59
C ILE A 808 35.06 -18.71 47.35
N ASN A 809 34.58 -19.90 46.99
CA ASN A 809 33.64 -20.07 45.88
C ASN A 809 32.30 -19.41 46.20
N GLN A 810 31.79 -19.55 47.43
CA GLN A 810 30.59 -18.84 47.90
C GLN A 810 30.81 -17.33 47.98
N VAL A 811 31.98 -16.88 48.41
CA VAL A 811 32.41 -15.47 48.44
C VAL A 811 32.57 -14.96 47.03
N ASN A 812 33.05 -15.74 46.06
CA ASN A 812 33.15 -15.35 44.65
C ASN A 812 31.75 -15.22 44.04
N THR A 813 30.82 -16.11 44.37
CA THR A 813 29.41 -15.97 44.00
C THR A 813 28.80 -14.71 44.64
N LYS A 814 29.01 -14.51 45.96
CA LYS A 814 28.63 -13.28 46.66
C LYS A 814 29.37 -12.05 46.16
N LEU A 815 30.58 -12.18 45.61
CA LEU A 815 31.39 -11.09 45.05
C LEU A 815 30.85 -10.73 43.67
N MET A 816 30.36 -11.69 42.88
CA MET A 816 29.61 -11.41 41.65
C MET A 816 28.26 -10.74 41.96
N GLU A 817 27.55 -11.18 43.00
CA GLU A 817 26.36 -10.49 43.51
C GLU A 817 26.70 -9.08 44.04
N HIS A 818 27.76 -8.94 44.83
CA HIS A 818 28.28 -7.67 45.31
C HIS A 818 28.85 -6.82 44.17
N GLN A 819 29.34 -7.38 43.07
CA GLN A 819 29.82 -6.63 41.90
C GLN A 819 28.62 -6.03 41.16
N THR A 820 27.54 -6.80 41.05
CA THR A 820 26.23 -6.32 40.58
C THR A 820 25.64 -5.27 41.54
N GLN A 821 25.79 -5.43 42.86
CA GLN A 821 25.43 -4.40 43.84
C GLN A 821 26.39 -3.22 43.85
N PHE A 822 27.68 -3.39 43.57
CA PHE A 822 28.71 -2.35 43.49
C PHE A 822 28.48 -1.51 42.25
N GLU A 823 28.01 -2.04 41.13
CA GLU A 823 27.54 -1.21 40.01
C GLU A 823 26.36 -0.33 40.42
N LYS A 824 25.49 -0.82 41.32
CA LYS A 824 24.38 -0.06 41.90
C LYS A 824 24.85 0.98 42.94
N VAL A 825 25.79 0.60 43.80
CA VAL A 825 26.43 1.46 44.82
C VAL A 825 27.35 2.49 44.18
N ASP A 826 28.08 2.18 43.11
CA ASP A 826 28.96 3.09 42.38
C ASP A 826 28.14 4.20 41.71
N ASN A 827 26.97 3.86 41.16
CA ASN A 827 26.00 4.86 40.72
C ASN A 827 25.47 5.73 41.88
N GLN A 828 25.28 5.16 43.08
CA GLN A 828 24.95 5.93 44.29
C GLN A 828 26.15 6.72 44.85
N PHE A 829 27.39 6.23 44.71
CA PHE A 829 28.63 6.85 45.17
C PHE A 829 29.00 8.03 44.28
N ARG A 830 28.76 7.95 42.96
CA ARG A 830 28.84 9.13 42.06
C ARG A 830 27.84 10.21 42.43
N GLN A 831 26.67 9.85 42.98
CA GLN A 831 25.72 10.82 43.53
C GLN A 831 26.14 11.34 44.92
N LEU A 832 26.73 10.49 45.77
CA LEU A 832 27.26 10.86 47.08
C LEU A 832 28.51 11.75 46.97
N ASP A 833 29.42 11.49 46.04
CA ASP A 833 30.64 12.27 45.80
C ASP A 833 30.29 13.68 45.31
N LYS A 834 29.25 13.83 44.49
CA LYS A 834 28.68 15.14 44.15
C LYS A 834 28.12 15.87 45.38
N ARG A 835 27.52 15.16 46.35
CA ARG A 835 27.04 15.75 47.62
C ARG A 835 28.19 16.04 48.60
N LEU A 836 29.20 15.18 48.69
CA LEU A 836 30.38 15.33 49.55
C LEU A 836 31.27 16.49 49.11
N ASN A 837 31.47 16.67 47.80
CA ASN A 837 32.21 17.81 47.28
C ASN A 837 31.46 19.13 47.55
N LYS A 838 30.13 19.12 47.45
CA LYS A 838 29.30 20.27 47.83
C LYS A 838 29.40 20.55 49.35
N MET A 839 29.24 19.55 50.20
CA MET A 839 29.33 19.68 51.66
C MET A 839 30.74 20.09 52.13
N THR A 840 31.80 19.57 51.50
CA THR A 840 33.18 19.92 51.83
C THR A 840 33.47 21.38 51.50
N ALA A 841 32.93 21.89 50.39
CA ALA A 841 33.01 23.30 50.05
C ALA A 841 32.23 24.17 51.05
N GLU A 842 31.00 23.78 51.41
CA GLU A 842 30.13 24.49 52.38
C GLU A 842 30.72 24.52 53.81
N TYR A 843 31.31 23.43 54.30
CA TYR A 843 31.94 23.43 55.62
C TYR A 843 33.24 24.25 55.64
N ARG A 844 34.06 24.18 54.58
CA ARG A 844 35.29 24.99 54.49
C ARG A 844 34.98 26.48 54.41
N SER A 845 33.96 26.86 53.65
CA SER A 845 33.48 28.25 53.59
C SER A 845 32.85 28.68 54.92
N GLY A 846 32.20 27.76 55.64
CA GLY A 846 31.73 27.95 57.02
C GLY A 846 32.85 28.26 58.02
N ILE A 847 33.94 27.46 58.03
CA ILE A 847 35.12 27.73 58.88
C ILE A 847 35.80 29.04 58.48
N ALA A 848 35.93 29.31 57.18
CA ALA A 848 36.46 30.60 56.73
C ALA A 848 35.64 31.75 57.32
N GLY A 849 34.30 31.62 57.37
CA GLY A 849 33.38 32.54 58.04
C GLY A 849 33.64 32.66 59.54
N SER A 850 33.81 31.54 60.25
CA SER A 850 34.18 31.56 61.68
C SER A 850 35.55 32.18 61.95
N ASN A 851 36.56 31.90 61.13
CA ASN A 851 37.89 32.50 61.22
C ASN A 851 37.82 34.02 60.99
N ALA A 852 37.04 34.43 60.00
CA ALA A 852 36.78 35.85 59.76
C ALA A 852 36.13 36.50 60.99
N MET A 853 35.13 35.86 61.61
CA MET A 853 34.48 36.37 62.83
C MET A 853 35.41 36.38 64.06
N ALA A 854 36.31 35.41 64.19
CA ALA A 854 37.31 35.37 65.25
C ALA A 854 38.34 36.50 65.11
N GLY A 855 38.70 36.83 63.87
CA GLY A 855 39.60 37.95 63.55
C GLY A 855 38.99 39.34 63.79
N VAL A 856 37.68 39.45 64.01
CA VAL A 856 37.06 40.73 64.39
C VAL A 856 37.59 41.15 65.76
N PRO A 857 38.16 42.34 65.94
CA PRO A 857 38.65 42.80 67.24
C PRO A 857 37.55 42.88 68.31
N THR A 858 37.92 42.68 69.57
CA THR A 858 37.02 42.88 70.72
C THR A 858 37.45 44.11 71.51
N VAL A 859 36.50 44.91 71.99
CA VAL A 859 36.79 46.09 72.83
C VAL A 859 37.51 45.71 74.13
N GLN A 860 38.52 46.48 74.52
CA GLN A 860 39.35 46.21 75.71
C GLN A 860 39.19 47.24 76.83
N ALA A 861 38.65 48.43 76.54
CA ALA A 861 38.46 49.52 77.50
C ALA A 861 37.00 49.64 77.97
N ALA A 862 36.81 50.07 79.22
CA ALA A 862 35.49 50.14 79.85
C ALA A 862 34.64 51.31 79.32
N GLY A 863 33.40 51.05 78.90
CA GLY A 863 32.45 52.06 78.42
C GLY A 863 32.52 52.33 76.90
N GLU A 864 33.48 51.73 76.21
CA GLU A 864 33.66 51.90 74.77
C GLU A 864 32.97 50.80 73.96
N SER A 865 32.74 51.09 72.68
CA SER A 865 32.23 50.14 71.71
C SER A 865 33.09 50.19 70.44
N ILE A 866 33.35 49.03 69.84
CA ILE A 866 34.12 48.89 68.61
C ILE A 866 33.31 48.15 67.56
N PHE A 867 33.36 48.66 66.33
CA PHE A 867 32.96 47.93 65.13
C PHE A 867 34.23 47.53 64.37
N GLY A 868 34.32 46.28 63.98
CA GLY A 868 35.50 45.72 63.33
C GLY A 868 35.13 44.82 62.16
N LEU A 869 36.03 44.75 61.19
CA LEU A 869 35.97 43.79 60.10
C LEU A 869 37.06 42.75 60.29
N GLY A 870 36.75 41.50 59.96
CA GLY A 870 37.70 40.40 59.94
C GLY A 870 37.61 39.68 58.60
N VAL A 871 38.73 39.16 58.12
CA VAL A 871 38.77 38.29 56.94
C VAL A 871 39.32 36.95 57.36
N GLY A 872 38.81 35.89 56.75
CA GLY A 872 39.20 34.53 57.06
C GLY A 872 39.35 33.75 55.77
N SER A 873 40.36 32.89 55.69
CA SER A 873 40.43 31.88 54.66
C SER A 873 40.63 30.52 55.31
N PHE A 874 40.15 29.48 54.63
CA PHE A 874 40.41 28.11 55.03
C PHE A 874 40.36 27.18 53.81
N LYS A 875 41.49 26.53 53.53
CA LYS A 875 41.65 25.50 52.49
C LYS A 875 40.99 25.86 51.14
N GLY A 876 41.24 27.09 50.67
CA GLY A 876 40.80 27.60 49.35
C GLY A 876 39.50 28.41 49.35
N GLU A 877 38.71 28.34 50.42
CA GLU A 877 37.52 29.19 50.59
C GLU A 877 37.87 30.43 51.42
N SER A 878 37.17 31.54 51.18
CA SER A 878 37.40 32.83 51.84
C SER A 878 36.10 33.38 52.40
N ALA A 879 36.18 34.19 53.45
CA ALA A 879 35.03 34.86 54.03
C ALA A 879 35.42 36.20 54.63
N VAL A 880 34.42 37.07 54.71
CA VAL A 880 34.52 38.38 55.35
C VAL A 880 33.49 38.44 56.45
N ALA A 881 33.89 38.95 57.61
CA ALA A 881 33.06 39.17 58.76
C ALA A 881 33.08 40.62 59.20
N ALA A 882 31.96 41.06 59.76
CA ALA A 882 31.82 42.31 60.45
C ALA A 882 31.25 42.03 61.83
N GLY A 883 31.78 42.68 62.86
CA GLY A 883 31.25 42.51 64.20
C GLY A 883 31.38 43.77 65.05
N TYR A 884 30.55 43.80 66.07
CA TYR A 884 30.40 44.87 67.03
C TYR A 884 30.61 44.30 68.43
N SER A 885 31.43 44.97 69.24
CA SER A 885 31.56 44.61 70.66
C SER A 885 31.59 45.84 71.56
N THR A 886 31.03 45.71 72.76
CA THR A 886 30.91 46.80 73.74
C THR A 886 31.18 46.29 75.16
N ALA A 887 31.83 47.12 75.98
CA ALA A 887 32.18 46.81 77.37
C ALA A 887 31.29 47.58 78.34
N LEU A 888 30.40 46.86 79.02
CA LEU A 888 29.40 47.36 79.96
C LEU A 888 29.95 47.35 81.40
N LYS A 889 29.36 48.15 82.30
CA LYS A 889 29.65 48.24 83.76
C LYS A 889 31.15 48.21 84.11
N LYS A 890 31.85 49.35 83.96
CA LYS A 890 33.28 49.51 84.31
C LYS A 890 34.19 48.40 83.73
N GLY A 891 33.83 47.84 82.57
CA GLY A 891 34.62 46.82 81.88
C GLY A 891 34.51 45.41 82.47
N LYS A 892 33.60 45.17 83.42
CA LYS A 892 33.37 43.82 83.98
C LYS A 892 32.55 42.91 83.08
N VAL A 893 31.83 43.45 82.10
CA VAL A 893 31.04 42.64 81.15
C VAL A 893 31.32 43.10 79.73
N VAL A 894 31.68 42.18 78.83
CA VAL A 894 31.90 42.47 77.42
C VAL A 894 30.90 41.67 76.59
N VAL A 895 30.15 42.34 75.73
CA VAL A 895 29.24 41.70 74.77
C VAL A 895 29.81 41.88 73.37
N LYS A 896 29.78 40.84 72.55
CA LYS A 896 30.25 40.83 71.17
C LYS A 896 29.24 40.13 70.27
N PHE A 897 29.02 40.71 69.10
CA PHE A 897 28.20 40.14 68.03
C PHE A 897 28.97 40.22 66.72
N ASN A 898 28.97 39.16 65.91
CA ASN A 898 29.60 39.12 64.60
C ASN A 898 28.65 38.51 63.57
N ALA A 899 28.78 38.93 62.32
CA ALA A 899 28.16 38.34 61.15
C ALA A 899 29.24 38.15 60.08
N SER A 900 29.08 37.14 59.22
CA SER A 900 30.01 36.82 58.14
C SER A 900 29.28 36.34 56.91
N ILE A 901 29.90 36.57 55.75
CA ILE A 901 29.51 35.99 54.47
C ILE A 901 30.74 35.34 53.84
N ASN A 902 30.58 34.16 53.28
CA ASN A 902 31.68 33.38 52.69
C ASN A 902 31.60 33.29 51.16
N SER A 903 32.65 32.75 50.54
CA SER A 903 32.81 32.59 49.08
C SER A 903 31.78 31.67 48.41
N ARG A 904 30.95 30.96 49.18
CA ARG A 904 29.81 30.17 48.70
C ARG A 904 28.47 30.90 48.84
N GLY A 905 28.46 32.08 49.45
CA GLY A 905 27.29 32.93 49.64
C GLY A 905 26.54 32.69 50.95
N ASP A 906 27.00 31.77 51.79
CA ASP A 906 26.34 31.47 53.07
C ASP A 906 26.66 32.54 54.11
N ILE A 907 25.66 32.85 54.94
CA ILE A 907 25.75 33.86 56.00
C ILE A 907 25.82 33.15 57.35
N GLY A 908 26.81 33.49 58.18
CA GLY A 908 26.96 32.99 59.54
C GLY A 908 26.99 34.12 60.55
N THR A 909 26.30 33.98 61.69
CA THR A 909 26.31 34.96 62.79
C THR A 909 26.76 34.33 64.10
N SER A 910 27.34 35.11 64.99
CA SER A 910 27.75 34.68 66.33
C SER A 910 27.56 35.80 67.34
N GLY A 911 27.25 35.46 68.58
CA GLY A 911 27.15 36.42 69.68
C GLY A 911 27.66 35.79 70.96
N GLY A 912 28.33 36.57 71.79
CA GLY A 912 28.90 36.11 73.05
C GLY A 912 28.93 37.23 74.10
N VAL A 913 28.83 36.84 75.36
CA VAL A 913 29.00 37.72 76.51
C VAL A 913 30.05 37.11 77.43
N GLY A 914 31.00 37.93 77.87
CA GLY A 914 32.04 37.55 78.82
C GLY A 914 31.94 38.39 80.08
N TRP A 915 32.07 37.76 81.24
CA TRP A 915 32.15 38.43 82.54
C TRP A 915 33.57 38.31 83.09
N LYS A 916 34.13 39.42 83.54
CA LYS A 916 35.46 39.55 84.14
C LYS A 916 35.27 39.87 85.63
N TRP A 917 35.60 38.92 86.50
CA TRP A 917 35.45 39.09 87.96
C TRP A 917 36.59 39.92 88.55
#